data_AF-A0A970IAC1-F1
#
_entry.id   AF-A0A970IAC1-F1
#
_cell.length_a   1.000
_cell.length_b   1.000
_cell.length_c   1.000
_cell.angle_alpha   90.00
_cell.angle_beta   90.00
_cell.angle_gamma   90.00
#
_symmetry.space_group_name_H-M   'P 1'
#
loop_
_entity.id
_entity.type
_entity.pdbx_description
1 polymer ?
#
loop_
_entity_poly.entity_id
_entity_poly.type
_entity_poly.pdbx_seq_one_letter_code
_entity_poly.pdbx_strand_id
1 'polypeptide(L)'
;MRKRTLIFFILLSALLLGASVLGFQLLFRSGENHTVRNDTYRAVPVDALLVQHFSQWNTLARITMEPGSYFERAFHPAEGMRMFLGRIETFVASECPELDRAEALCSLHPSAKNTIAALYIISTAEAEDPGWWDRFIATTPGSHITRAYDGQTISVLYGEEEGKTVYVSHVENLLIASSSLVVLESSLRHMLRGNSLAYDPEFDRMVSETPVSKPTRIFLPHDRISSLFAALLGVPMQKYATFLRNTARWTVLDGYIDGKEIRMDGYSLYPAGQEHYFAAWQGQQPQKLMAPEVLPAATLAGITLGLSDVTRYTERVGRFSELKKSGRKMPDKDRIDWFNLLYPTEVTLACVPFRGAPEWIGVIHSRYIHQARIQFALLNKQEEGTVMQNPVPSLLSEMFGPVFSLAPAAFYCYQGPFILFGSREVLHDILRRHAAGNFHSLAAAISQTAASSGIMNSSGLTLFLQASVGTDWLPSLVDKRYAERLESWRMYNAQYAFLQFSSLEDRMYAHLSVYGDSLETSPLVPRQREIRLAKGVVQDSLQRSTPPYKVYNHLTLKDNELFQTPWPECRLILRDHAGKTLWEKKMEGNIQDRVEQIDFLKNNKLQMLFSIGNRLYLLDRLGRNVSPYPRSYTTGILYGPFVFDPAGNKDYVILLVHQDNILRCYDKSGNVLSLWNDFQLPGYLTGAPRFLRADDTGYWVIYTNSQTVFLSEKGETRALFTQKDCLDPQADIQILGPFEMRGTTIEGKPLTIILD
;
A
#
# COMPACT_ATOMS: atom_id res chain seq x y z
N MET A 1 -27.41 -8.59 20.17
CA MET A 1 -27.02 -8.24 18.78
C MET A 1 -25.52 -7.94 18.57
N ARG A 2 -24.62 -8.24 19.54
CA ARG A 2 -23.23 -7.75 19.55
C ARG A 2 -22.14 -8.76 19.12
N LYS A 3 -22.44 -10.07 19.07
CA LYS A 3 -21.45 -11.13 18.79
C LYS A 3 -21.07 -11.28 17.31
N ARG A 4 -21.97 -11.11 16.34
CA ARG A 4 -21.69 -11.38 14.90
C ARG A 4 -20.81 -10.31 14.24
N THR A 5 -20.94 -9.11 14.77
CA THR A 5 -20.26 -7.86 14.43
C THR A 5 -18.79 -7.86 14.84
N LEU A 6 -18.53 -8.26 16.09
CA LEU A 6 -17.19 -8.55 16.57
C LEU A 6 -16.53 -9.53 15.58
N ILE A 7 -17.23 -10.58 15.16
CA ILE A 7 -16.60 -11.64 14.36
C ILE A 7 -16.21 -11.25 12.93
N PHE A 8 -16.95 -10.38 12.25
CA PHE A 8 -16.50 -9.90 10.94
C PHE A 8 -15.21 -9.07 11.07
N PHE A 9 -15.07 -8.28 12.13
CA PHE A 9 -13.78 -7.64 12.41
C PHE A 9 -12.72 -8.57 12.89
N ILE A 10 -13.06 -9.62 13.61
CA ILE A 10 -12.07 -10.59 14.04
C ILE A 10 -11.55 -11.37 12.83
N LEU A 11 -12.38 -11.68 11.84
CA LEU A 11 -11.95 -12.22 10.55
C LEU A 11 -11.04 -11.27 9.78
N LEU A 12 -11.48 -10.02 9.67
CA LEU A 12 -10.75 -8.96 8.99
C LEU A 12 -9.42 -8.72 9.70
N SER A 13 -9.44 -8.71 11.02
CA SER A 13 -8.29 -8.52 11.90
C SER A 13 -7.48 -9.77 12.10
N ALA A 14 -7.97 -10.99 11.91
CA ALA A 14 -7.21 -12.24 11.95
C ALA A 14 -6.58 -12.56 10.59
N LEU A 15 -7.12 -12.00 9.53
CA LEU A 15 -6.51 -12.00 8.20
C LEU A 15 -5.51 -10.85 8.08
N LEU A 16 -5.85 -9.68 8.63
CA LEU A 16 -4.92 -8.57 8.82
C LEU A 16 -3.89 -8.90 9.89
N LEU A 17 -4.18 -9.62 10.98
CA LEU A 17 -3.21 -10.18 11.95
C LEU A 17 -2.47 -11.33 11.29
N GLY A 18 -3.11 -12.29 10.64
CA GLY A 18 -2.39 -13.34 9.90
C GLY A 18 -1.39 -12.80 8.88
N ALA A 19 -1.59 -11.59 8.36
CA ALA A 19 -0.69 -10.89 7.44
C ALA A 19 0.23 -9.82 8.11
N SER A 20 -0.23 -9.12 9.15
CA SER A 20 0.55 -8.14 9.95
C SER A 20 1.40 -8.79 11.02
N VAL A 21 0.97 -9.93 11.53
CA VAL A 21 1.77 -10.78 12.42
C VAL A 21 2.95 -11.40 11.68
N LEU A 22 2.77 -11.67 10.40
CA LEU A 22 3.75 -12.31 9.52
C LEU A 22 4.63 -11.35 8.74
N GLY A 23 4.62 -10.06 9.08
CA GLY A 23 5.78 -9.24 8.71
C GLY A 23 6.13 -8.10 9.64
N PHE A 24 5.34 -7.65 10.62
CA PHE A 24 5.62 -6.32 11.21
C PHE A 24 6.98 -6.21 11.94
N GLN A 25 7.66 -7.32 12.24
CA GLN A 25 9.03 -7.29 12.74
C GLN A 25 10.01 -8.19 12.02
N LEU A 26 9.92 -8.24 10.69
CA LEU A 26 11.02 -8.71 9.89
C LEU A 26 11.86 -7.46 9.50
N LEU A 27 13.04 -7.30 10.10
CA LEU A 27 14.21 -6.73 9.43
C LEU A 27 14.38 -5.20 9.34
N PHE A 28 15.57 -4.75 9.76
CA PHE A 28 16.30 -3.72 9.01
C PHE A 28 17.72 -4.19 8.68
N ARG A 29 17.99 -4.28 7.36
CA ARG A 29 19.07 -3.67 6.55
C ARG A 29 19.49 -4.57 5.37
N SER A 30 19.45 -3.92 4.20
CA SER A 30 19.90 -4.22 2.82
C SER A 30 20.12 -5.68 2.41
N GLY A 31 19.26 -6.18 1.51
CA GLY A 31 19.49 -7.39 0.73
C GLY A 31 19.85 -7.05 -0.70
N GLU A 32 21.00 -7.54 -1.17
CA GLU A 32 21.38 -7.58 -2.58
C GLU A 32 20.62 -8.69 -3.31
N ASN A 33 20.31 -8.45 -4.59
CA ASN A 33 19.61 -9.40 -5.45
C ASN A 33 20.56 -10.50 -5.92
N HIS A 34 20.23 -11.76 -5.64
CA HIS A 34 20.80 -12.90 -6.34
C HIS A 34 19.73 -13.89 -6.80
N THR A 35 20.00 -14.52 -7.94
CA THR A 35 19.15 -15.50 -8.63
C THR A 35 19.22 -16.86 -7.92
N VAL A 36 18.07 -17.35 -7.48
CA VAL A 36 17.85 -18.54 -6.62
C VAL A 36 17.62 -19.81 -7.46
N ARG A 37 18.21 -20.94 -7.03
CA ARG A 37 18.09 -22.27 -7.66
C ARG A 37 17.48 -23.21 -6.60
N ASN A 38 16.15 -23.34 -6.61
CA ASN A 38 15.39 -23.68 -5.39
C ASN A 38 15.26 -25.20 -5.11
N ASP A 39 16.03 -25.71 -4.15
CA ASP A 39 15.99 -27.12 -3.71
C ASP A 39 15.23 -27.32 -2.37
N THR A 40 14.99 -26.23 -1.61
CA THR A 40 14.43 -26.29 -0.25
C THR A 40 12.98 -26.79 -0.17
N TYR A 41 12.17 -26.58 -1.22
CA TYR A 41 10.78 -27.06 -1.26
C TYR A 41 10.64 -28.59 -1.21
N ARG A 42 11.71 -29.35 -1.50
CA ARG A 42 11.71 -30.83 -1.43
C ARG A 42 11.52 -31.35 -0.01
N ALA A 43 11.85 -30.54 0.99
CA ALA A 43 11.65 -30.87 2.40
C ALA A 43 10.29 -30.40 2.94
N VAL A 44 9.43 -29.74 2.16
CA VAL A 44 8.15 -29.21 2.65
C VAL A 44 7.01 -30.22 2.41
N PRO A 45 6.36 -30.75 3.46
CA PRO A 45 5.16 -31.56 3.31
C PRO A 45 4.00 -30.84 2.62
N VAL A 46 3.13 -31.59 1.92
CA VAL A 46 1.93 -31.07 1.22
C VAL A 46 0.80 -30.61 2.14
N ASP A 47 0.92 -30.83 3.45
CA ASP A 47 -0.03 -30.34 4.46
C ASP A 47 0.33 -28.94 5.01
N ALA A 48 1.36 -28.29 4.42
CA ALA A 48 1.76 -26.93 4.75
C ALA A 48 0.56 -25.97 4.73
N LEU A 49 0.39 -25.23 5.83
CA LEU A 49 -0.63 -24.21 5.99
C LEU A 49 -0.17 -22.84 5.50
N LEU A 50 1.15 -22.63 5.48
CA LEU A 50 1.85 -21.45 5.02
C LEU A 50 3.29 -21.84 4.72
N VAL A 51 3.86 -21.29 3.65
CA VAL A 51 5.26 -21.44 3.31
C VAL A 51 5.86 -20.05 3.13
N GLN A 52 6.96 -19.78 3.82
CA GLN A 52 7.71 -18.55 3.71
C GLN A 52 9.12 -18.87 3.26
N HIS A 53 9.48 -18.35 2.09
CA HIS A 53 10.78 -18.54 1.48
C HIS A 53 11.62 -17.27 1.62
N PHE A 54 12.89 -17.45 1.94
CA PHE A 54 13.87 -16.39 2.12
C PHE A 54 15.01 -16.60 1.14
N SER A 55 15.46 -15.53 0.49
CA SER A 55 16.60 -15.60 -0.41
C SER A 55 17.90 -15.97 0.30
N GLN A 56 17.99 -15.73 1.62
CA GLN A 56 19.20 -15.93 2.42
C GLN A 56 18.86 -16.37 3.86
N TRP A 57 19.69 -17.26 4.43
CA TRP A 57 19.60 -17.74 5.81
C TRP A 57 19.70 -16.59 6.81
N ASN A 58 20.62 -15.64 6.59
CA ASN A 58 20.75 -14.45 7.44
C ASN A 58 19.43 -13.67 7.60
N THR A 59 18.54 -13.75 6.61
CA THR A 59 17.25 -13.11 6.62
C THR A 59 16.35 -13.88 7.60
N LEU A 60 16.28 -15.21 7.49
CA LEU A 60 15.53 -16.06 8.43
C LEU A 60 16.08 -16.01 9.87
N ALA A 61 17.40 -16.06 10.06
CA ALA A 61 18.02 -16.02 11.37
C ALA A 61 17.69 -14.72 12.10
N ARG A 62 17.97 -13.58 11.47
CA ARG A 62 17.62 -12.25 12.00
C ARG A 62 16.13 -12.13 12.36
N ILE A 63 15.26 -12.67 11.50
CA ILE A 63 13.80 -12.72 11.72
C ILE A 63 13.40 -13.49 12.97
N THR A 64 14.02 -14.66 13.19
CA THR A 64 13.60 -15.59 14.24
C THR A 64 14.22 -15.27 15.60
N MET A 65 15.27 -14.44 15.64
CA MET A 65 16.17 -14.32 16.78
C MET A 65 16.25 -12.94 17.44
N GLU A 66 15.71 -11.89 16.83
CA GLU A 66 15.75 -10.54 17.38
C GLU A 66 14.96 -10.47 18.72
N PRO A 67 15.62 -10.21 19.88
CA PRO A 67 14.96 -10.21 21.18
C PRO A 67 14.02 -9.02 21.37
N GLY A 68 12.88 -9.26 22.00
CA GLY A 68 11.79 -8.30 22.10
C GLY A 68 10.97 -8.20 20.82
N SER A 69 11.31 -8.99 19.79
CA SER A 69 10.63 -8.88 18.53
C SER A 69 9.23 -9.49 18.56
N TYR A 70 8.37 -8.97 17.71
CA TYR A 70 6.98 -9.36 17.58
C TYR A 70 6.87 -10.80 17.00
N PHE A 71 7.85 -11.27 16.22
CA PHE A 71 7.96 -12.68 15.76
C PHE A 71 8.53 -13.62 16.80
N GLU A 72 9.58 -13.20 17.50
CA GLU A 72 10.06 -13.92 18.67
C GLU A 72 8.88 -14.16 19.61
N ARG A 73 7.96 -13.20 19.76
CA ARG A 73 6.77 -13.36 20.62
C ARG A 73 5.65 -14.16 19.96
N ALA A 74 5.25 -13.88 18.71
CA ALA A 74 4.12 -14.51 18.03
C ALA A 74 4.37 -15.98 17.67
N PHE A 75 5.59 -16.30 17.25
CA PHE A 75 5.99 -17.66 16.89
C PHE A 75 6.80 -18.34 17.97
N HIS A 76 7.33 -17.61 18.97
CA HIS A 76 8.18 -18.10 20.07
C HIS A 76 8.71 -19.47 19.70
N PRO A 77 9.68 -19.54 18.75
CA PRO A 77 10.40 -20.77 18.56
C PRO A 77 10.70 -21.22 19.97
N ALA A 78 10.23 -22.44 20.27
CA ALA A 78 10.32 -23.01 21.60
C ALA A 78 11.74 -22.75 22.10
N GLU A 79 11.95 -22.48 23.38
CA GLU A 79 13.25 -22.06 23.93
C GLU A 79 14.43 -22.82 23.29
N GLY A 80 14.27 -24.14 23.12
CA GLY A 80 15.15 -25.01 22.36
C GLY A 80 15.46 -24.55 20.94
N MET A 81 14.43 -24.32 20.13
CA MET A 81 14.56 -23.88 18.74
C MET A 81 15.27 -22.53 18.65
N ARG A 82 15.04 -21.61 19.60
CA ARG A 82 15.78 -20.35 19.61
C ARG A 82 17.25 -20.54 19.93
N MET A 83 17.56 -21.38 20.91
CA MET A 83 18.95 -21.75 21.22
C MET A 83 19.61 -22.40 20.00
N PHE A 84 18.90 -23.28 19.29
CA PHE A 84 19.36 -23.89 18.05
C PHE A 84 19.68 -22.86 16.96
N LEU A 85 18.72 -21.99 16.64
CA LEU A 85 18.88 -20.98 15.58
C LEU A 85 20.04 -20.02 15.88
N GLY A 86 20.27 -19.65 17.14
CA GLY A 86 21.34 -18.68 17.48
C GLY A 86 22.71 -19.30 17.47
N ARG A 87 22.74 -20.57 17.88
CA ARG A 87 23.94 -21.37 17.79
C ARG A 87 24.34 -21.58 16.34
N ILE A 88 23.41 -21.97 15.47
CA ILE A 88 23.75 -22.22 14.06
C ILE A 88 24.09 -20.93 13.32
N GLU A 89 23.43 -19.82 13.63
CA GLU A 89 23.83 -18.49 13.14
C GLU A 89 25.28 -18.17 13.52
N THR A 90 25.63 -18.33 14.80
CA THR A 90 27.00 -18.10 15.29
C THR A 90 28.01 -19.04 14.63
N PHE A 91 27.67 -20.32 14.47
CA PHE A 91 28.55 -21.33 13.86
C PHE A 91 28.75 -21.08 12.36
N VAL A 92 27.68 -20.76 11.62
CA VAL A 92 27.75 -20.41 10.19
C VAL A 92 28.65 -19.20 10.00
N ALA A 93 28.50 -18.16 10.82
CA ALA A 93 29.32 -16.96 10.72
C ALA A 93 30.83 -17.22 10.97
N SER A 94 31.19 -18.23 11.75
CA SER A 94 32.59 -18.52 12.12
C SER A 94 33.25 -19.65 11.32
N GLU A 95 32.52 -20.74 11.04
CA GLU A 95 33.08 -22.00 10.54
C GLU A 95 32.63 -22.33 9.11
N CYS A 96 31.49 -21.81 8.66
CA CYS A 96 30.92 -22.07 7.32
C CYS A 96 30.26 -20.81 6.72
N PRO A 97 31.01 -19.71 6.54
CA PRO A 97 30.47 -18.41 6.09
C PRO A 97 29.77 -18.46 4.73
N GLU A 98 30.09 -19.45 3.90
CA GLU A 98 29.40 -19.74 2.64
C GLU A 98 27.89 -20.00 2.83
N LEU A 99 27.49 -20.55 3.99
CA LEU A 99 26.07 -20.79 4.30
C LEU A 99 25.30 -19.55 4.73
N ASP A 100 25.96 -18.40 4.95
CA ASP A 100 25.28 -17.16 5.35
C ASP A 100 24.29 -16.67 4.28
N ARG A 101 24.63 -16.93 3.01
CA ARG A 101 23.82 -16.59 1.83
C ARG A 101 22.95 -17.73 1.35
N ALA A 102 22.99 -18.88 2.02
CA ALA A 102 22.23 -20.05 1.61
C ALA A 102 20.72 -19.77 1.64
N GLU A 103 19.99 -20.38 0.71
CA GLU A 103 18.52 -20.30 0.69
C GLU A 103 17.94 -20.89 1.98
N ALA A 104 16.90 -20.25 2.50
CA ALA A 104 16.24 -20.69 3.72
C ALA A 104 14.71 -20.62 3.57
N LEU A 105 14.03 -21.51 4.27
CA LEU A 105 12.59 -21.65 4.21
C LEU A 105 12.02 -21.94 5.59
N CYS A 106 10.86 -21.37 5.88
CA CYS A 106 10.04 -21.68 7.04
C CYS A 106 8.64 -22.10 6.58
N SER A 107 8.08 -23.18 7.10
CA SER A 107 6.71 -23.60 6.82
C SER A 107 5.95 -23.99 8.08
N LEU A 108 4.63 -23.76 8.08
CA LEU A 108 3.75 -24.08 9.21
C LEU A 108 2.93 -25.33 8.91
N HIS A 109 2.93 -26.28 9.85
CA HIS A 109 2.27 -27.58 9.68
C HIS A 109 1.40 -27.92 10.89
N PRO A 110 0.29 -28.67 10.70
CA PRO A 110 -0.43 -29.26 11.81
C PRO A 110 0.48 -30.25 12.57
N SER A 111 0.65 -30.07 13.89
CA SER A 111 1.44 -30.99 14.72
C SER A 111 0.55 -31.96 15.52
N ALA A 112 -0.64 -31.51 15.89
CA ALA A 112 -1.71 -32.25 16.56
C ALA A 112 -3.03 -31.45 16.39
N LYS A 113 -4.11 -31.90 17.04
CA LYS A 113 -5.42 -31.25 16.94
C LYS A 113 -5.34 -29.78 17.40
N ASN A 114 -5.68 -28.84 16.50
CA ASN A 114 -5.68 -27.39 16.74
C ASN A 114 -4.32 -26.83 17.20
N THR A 115 -3.23 -27.48 16.81
CA THR A 115 -1.86 -27.06 17.12
C THR A 115 -1.05 -27.07 15.84
N ILE A 116 -0.12 -26.13 15.73
CA ILE A 116 0.80 -26.02 14.61
C ILE A 116 2.23 -25.99 15.13
N ALA A 117 3.16 -26.48 14.32
CA ALA A 117 4.59 -26.32 14.55
C ALA A 117 5.26 -25.83 13.27
N ALA A 118 6.37 -25.10 13.44
CA ALA A 118 7.19 -24.62 12.34
C ALA A 118 8.21 -25.68 11.94
N LEU A 119 8.50 -25.71 10.64
CA LEU A 119 9.59 -26.45 10.03
C LEU A 119 10.56 -25.43 9.44
N TYR A 120 11.83 -25.50 9.84
CA TYR A 120 12.90 -24.65 9.34
C TYR A 120 13.78 -25.48 8.43
N ILE A 121 14.06 -24.97 7.24
CA ILE A 121 14.87 -25.64 6.22
C ILE A 121 15.95 -24.67 5.75
N ILE A 122 17.20 -25.12 5.75
CA ILE A 122 18.36 -24.37 5.26
C ILE A 122 19.02 -25.20 4.17
N SER A 123 19.29 -24.58 3.03
CA SER A 123 20.14 -25.19 2.02
C SER A 123 21.58 -25.26 2.51
N THR A 124 22.20 -26.42 2.39
CA THR A 124 23.61 -26.65 2.73
C THR A 124 24.38 -27.10 1.49
N ALA A 125 23.83 -26.88 0.29
CA ALA A 125 24.44 -27.28 -0.98
C ALA A 125 25.75 -26.54 -1.26
N GLU A 126 25.90 -25.35 -0.69
CA GLU A 126 27.10 -24.51 -0.83
C GLU A 126 28.17 -24.80 0.23
N ALA A 127 27.88 -25.66 1.24
CA ALA A 127 28.86 -26.01 2.28
C ALA A 127 30.09 -26.67 1.67
N GLU A 128 31.27 -26.08 1.89
CA GLU A 128 32.51 -26.60 1.31
C GLU A 128 33.03 -27.83 2.08
N ASP A 129 32.79 -27.89 3.39
CA ASP A 129 33.26 -28.95 4.27
C ASP A 129 32.16 -29.97 4.61
N PRO A 130 32.21 -31.21 4.11
CA PRO A 130 31.19 -32.22 4.37
C PRO A 130 31.02 -32.61 5.85
N GLY A 131 32.04 -32.38 6.69
CA GLY A 131 32.03 -32.71 8.12
C GLY A 131 31.54 -31.59 9.04
N TRP A 132 31.06 -30.47 8.47
CA TRP A 132 30.62 -29.30 9.25
C TRP A 132 29.51 -29.65 10.25
N TRP A 133 28.56 -30.52 9.84
CA TRP A 133 27.43 -30.91 10.66
C TRP A 133 27.85 -31.72 11.88
N ASP A 134 28.76 -32.67 11.70
CA ASP A 134 29.29 -33.48 12.81
C ASP A 134 30.04 -32.60 13.82
N ARG A 135 30.79 -31.59 13.35
CA ARG A 135 31.45 -30.60 14.24
C ARG A 135 30.45 -29.70 14.94
N PHE A 136 29.41 -29.24 14.24
CA PHE A 136 28.34 -28.46 14.86
C PHE A 136 27.70 -29.25 16.02
N ILE A 137 27.36 -30.53 15.78
CA ILE A 137 26.81 -31.42 16.81
C ILE A 137 27.82 -31.66 17.94
N ALA A 138 29.07 -31.97 17.62
CA ALA A 138 30.11 -32.23 18.64
C ALA A 138 30.39 -31.03 19.54
N THR A 139 30.28 -29.82 19.01
CA THR A 139 30.47 -28.59 19.79
C THR A 139 29.22 -28.20 20.58
N THR A 140 28.06 -28.85 20.38
CA THR A 140 26.76 -28.50 20.98
C THR A 140 26.65 -28.90 22.45
N PRO A 141 26.66 -27.95 23.41
CA PRO A 141 26.29 -28.13 24.80
C PRO A 141 24.99 -28.89 25.00
N GLY A 142 25.05 -29.87 25.91
CA GLY A 142 23.94 -30.73 26.30
C GLY A 142 24.11 -32.17 25.81
N SER A 143 23.31 -33.07 26.36
CA SER A 143 23.19 -34.42 25.83
C SER A 143 22.42 -34.37 24.51
N HIS A 144 23.01 -34.89 23.44
CA HIS A 144 22.28 -35.17 22.21
C HIS A 144 21.98 -36.68 22.14
N ILE A 145 20.77 -37.01 21.73
CA ILE A 145 20.37 -38.40 21.47
C ILE A 145 20.13 -38.51 19.97
N THR A 146 20.70 -39.54 19.35
CA THR A 146 20.42 -39.87 17.96
C THR A 146 19.36 -40.95 17.89
N ARG A 147 18.49 -40.87 16.88
CA ARG A 147 17.46 -41.85 16.61
C ARG A 147 17.35 -42.06 15.10
N ALA A 148 17.06 -43.28 14.70
CA ALA A 148 16.83 -43.62 13.29
C ALA A 148 15.34 -43.48 12.93
N TYR A 149 15.06 -42.93 11.75
CA TYR A 149 13.71 -42.86 11.19
C TYR A 149 13.79 -43.02 9.67
N ASP A 150 13.16 -44.05 9.09
CA ASP A 150 13.18 -44.33 7.66
C ASP A 150 14.59 -44.26 7.02
N GLY A 151 15.62 -44.72 7.75
CA GLY A 151 17.02 -44.70 7.31
C GLY A 151 17.75 -43.37 7.49
N GLN A 152 17.09 -42.33 8.01
CA GLN A 152 17.66 -41.03 8.33
C GLN A 152 17.97 -40.88 9.82
N THR A 153 19.01 -40.11 10.14
CA THR A 153 19.42 -39.82 11.52
C THR A 153 18.79 -38.52 11.99
N ILE A 154 17.92 -38.59 13.00
CA ILE A 154 17.41 -37.42 13.69
C ILE A 154 18.23 -37.21 14.97
N SER A 155 18.81 -36.02 15.09
CA SER A 155 19.48 -35.53 16.29
C SER A 155 18.47 -34.81 17.18
N VAL A 156 18.36 -35.24 18.43
CA VAL A 156 17.52 -34.62 19.47
C VAL A 156 18.43 -33.76 20.34
N LEU A 157 18.22 -32.44 20.29
CA LEU A 157 19.05 -31.46 20.99
C LEU A 157 18.33 -30.90 22.23
N TYR A 158 19.12 -30.53 23.24
CA TYR A 158 18.72 -29.84 24.48
C TYR A 158 17.75 -30.61 25.41
N GLY A 159 17.69 -31.94 25.29
CA GLY A 159 16.95 -32.83 26.21
C GLY A 159 15.46 -33.01 25.88
N GLU A 160 14.73 -33.71 26.76
CA GLU A 160 13.31 -34.06 26.60
C GLU A 160 12.34 -33.11 27.35
N GLU A 161 12.85 -32.01 27.92
CA GLU A 161 11.99 -31.01 28.55
C GLU A 161 11.08 -30.33 27.52
N GLU A 162 9.79 -30.28 27.83
CA GLU A 162 8.78 -29.66 26.96
C GLU A 162 9.14 -28.19 26.68
N GLY A 163 9.22 -27.84 25.39
CA GLY A 163 9.61 -26.50 24.95
C GLY A 163 11.12 -26.28 24.77
N LYS A 164 11.97 -27.23 25.17
CA LYS A 164 13.43 -27.18 24.94
C LYS A 164 13.92 -28.16 23.90
N THR A 165 13.18 -29.23 23.63
CA THR A 165 13.58 -30.21 22.61
C THR A 165 13.55 -29.63 21.20
N VAL A 166 14.62 -29.89 20.44
CA VAL A 166 14.67 -29.64 19.00
C VAL A 166 15.05 -30.92 18.27
N TYR A 167 14.29 -31.24 17.23
CA TYR A 167 14.58 -32.34 16.34
C TYR A 167 15.21 -31.79 15.07
N VAL A 168 16.40 -32.28 14.74
CA VAL A 168 17.15 -31.83 13.56
C VAL A 168 17.62 -33.02 12.75
N SER A 169 17.55 -32.91 11.43
CA SER A 169 18.10 -33.88 10.49
C SER A 169 18.86 -33.14 9.41
N HIS A 170 20.10 -33.55 9.14
CA HIS A 170 20.85 -33.15 7.96
C HIS A 170 20.73 -34.28 6.94
N VAL A 171 20.11 -34.00 5.78
CA VAL A 171 19.84 -35.00 4.75
C VAL A 171 20.16 -34.41 3.39
N GLU A 172 21.01 -35.11 2.64
CA GLU A 172 21.59 -34.60 1.39
C GLU A 172 22.20 -33.20 1.62
N ASN A 173 21.63 -32.19 0.98
CA ASN A 173 22.06 -30.80 1.05
C ASN A 173 21.07 -29.92 1.82
N LEU A 174 20.27 -30.50 2.73
CA LEU A 174 19.26 -29.78 3.50
C LEU A 174 19.43 -30.02 4.99
N LEU A 175 19.47 -28.94 5.76
CA LEU A 175 19.28 -28.99 7.20
C LEU A 175 17.83 -28.71 7.54
N ILE A 176 17.18 -29.65 8.22
CA ILE A 176 15.76 -29.59 8.54
C ILE A 176 15.59 -29.65 10.05
N ALA A 177 14.91 -28.65 10.63
CA ALA A 177 14.70 -28.54 12.07
C ALA A 177 13.24 -28.24 12.44
N SER A 178 12.75 -28.85 13.52
CA SER A 178 11.44 -28.53 14.10
C SER A 178 11.44 -28.79 15.61
N SER A 179 10.58 -28.06 16.34
CA SER A 179 10.23 -28.40 17.73
C SER A 179 9.22 -29.55 17.82
N SER A 180 8.67 -30.00 16.68
CA SER A 180 7.75 -31.13 16.61
C SER A 180 8.36 -32.28 15.84
N LEU A 181 8.53 -33.41 16.53
CA LEU A 181 8.98 -34.64 15.91
C LEU A 181 8.05 -35.06 14.76
N VAL A 182 6.73 -34.94 14.95
CA VAL A 182 5.73 -35.33 13.94
C VAL A 182 5.92 -34.53 12.64
N VAL A 183 6.23 -33.24 12.76
CA VAL A 183 6.45 -32.37 11.59
C VAL A 183 7.78 -32.69 10.91
N LEU A 184 8.85 -32.93 11.68
CA LEU A 184 10.14 -33.37 11.11
C LEU A 184 10.03 -34.73 10.40
N GLU A 185 9.42 -35.73 11.04
CA GLU A 185 9.19 -37.05 10.43
C GLU A 185 8.31 -36.95 9.17
N SER A 186 7.29 -36.07 9.19
CA SER A 186 6.47 -35.81 8.01
C SER A 186 7.30 -35.24 6.86
N SER A 187 8.20 -34.29 7.13
CA SER A 187 9.14 -33.72 6.16
C SER A 187 10.03 -34.80 5.54
N LEU A 188 10.72 -35.57 6.38
CA LEU A 188 11.62 -36.64 5.94
C LEU A 188 10.89 -37.70 5.10
N ARG A 189 9.69 -38.11 5.54
CA ARG A 189 8.87 -39.09 4.83
C ARG A 189 8.43 -38.58 3.45
N HIS A 190 8.03 -37.31 3.33
CA HIS A 190 7.58 -36.75 2.06
C HIS A 190 8.73 -36.58 1.06
N MET A 191 9.89 -36.18 1.57
CA MET A 191 11.11 -36.05 0.78
C MET A 191 11.56 -37.42 0.23
N LEU A 192 11.59 -38.46 1.08
CA LEU A 192 11.96 -39.83 0.67
C LEU A 192 10.98 -40.44 -0.35
N ARG A 193 9.69 -40.12 -0.25
CA ARG A 193 8.64 -40.65 -1.14
C ARG A 193 8.48 -39.85 -2.43
N GLY A 194 9.15 -38.71 -2.58
CA GLY A 194 9.00 -37.84 -3.75
C GLY A 194 7.60 -37.23 -3.87
N ASN A 195 6.95 -36.91 -2.76
CA ASN A 195 5.60 -36.35 -2.74
C ASN A 195 5.51 -35.08 -1.88
N SER A 196 6.62 -34.40 -1.65
CA SER A 196 6.68 -33.05 -1.06
C SER A 196 6.02 -32.00 -1.97
N LEU A 197 5.87 -30.78 -1.44
CA LEU A 197 5.28 -29.65 -2.15
C LEU A 197 6.01 -29.30 -3.45
N ALA A 198 7.33 -29.52 -3.53
CA ALA A 198 8.11 -29.38 -4.77
C ALA A 198 7.61 -30.25 -5.94
N TYR A 199 6.93 -31.37 -5.67
CA TYR A 199 6.40 -32.27 -6.70
C TYR A 199 4.91 -32.04 -6.99
N ASP A 200 4.29 -31.04 -6.34
CA ASP A 200 2.93 -30.62 -6.67
C ASP A 200 2.96 -29.80 -7.98
N PRO A 201 2.32 -30.27 -9.07
CA PRO A 201 2.42 -29.61 -10.37
C PRO A 201 1.85 -28.18 -10.40
N GLU A 202 0.87 -27.89 -9.52
CA GLU A 202 0.30 -26.55 -9.45
C GLU A 202 1.23 -25.61 -8.67
N PHE A 203 1.85 -26.09 -7.61
CA PHE A 203 2.85 -25.35 -6.86
C PHE A 203 4.08 -25.04 -7.72
N ASP A 204 4.61 -26.03 -8.45
CA ASP A 204 5.75 -25.85 -9.36
C ASP A 204 5.44 -24.83 -10.46
N ARG A 205 4.24 -24.91 -11.05
CA ARG A 205 3.78 -23.92 -12.02
C ARG A 205 3.66 -22.52 -11.42
N MET A 206 3.12 -22.41 -10.20
CA MET A 206 3.00 -21.12 -9.51
C MET A 206 4.37 -20.51 -9.19
N VAL A 207 5.33 -21.31 -8.72
CA VAL A 207 6.70 -20.86 -8.43
C VAL A 207 7.41 -20.40 -9.70
N SER A 208 7.26 -21.12 -10.81
CA SER A 208 7.85 -20.74 -12.10
C SER A 208 7.21 -19.51 -12.74
N GLU A 209 5.90 -19.31 -12.57
CA GLU A 209 5.18 -18.12 -13.07
C GLU A 209 5.35 -16.87 -12.18
N THR A 210 5.92 -17.01 -10.98
CA THR A 210 6.20 -15.89 -10.06
C THR A 210 7.72 -15.71 -9.87
N PRO A 211 8.41 -14.90 -10.69
CA PRO A 211 9.87 -14.73 -10.59
C PRO A 211 10.28 -14.07 -9.26
N VAL A 212 11.34 -14.57 -8.63
CA VAL A 212 11.87 -14.05 -7.36
C VAL A 212 12.44 -12.65 -7.59
N SER A 213 11.76 -11.63 -7.08
CA SER A 213 12.14 -10.22 -7.26
C SER A 213 12.43 -9.49 -5.95
N LYS A 214 12.21 -10.16 -4.80
CA LYS A 214 12.26 -9.61 -3.45
C LYS A 214 12.82 -10.65 -2.46
N PRO A 215 13.39 -10.21 -1.31
CA PRO A 215 14.11 -11.09 -0.38
C PRO A 215 13.21 -12.07 0.38
N THR A 216 11.90 -11.84 0.42
CA THR A 216 10.94 -12.70 1.12
C THR A 216 9.72 -12.95 0.26
N ARG A 217 9.26 -14.21 0.28
CA ARG A 217 8.06 -14.69 -0.41
C ARG A 217 7.19 -15.49 0.55
N ILE A 218 5.87 -15.28 0.49
CA ILE A 218 4.88 -16.03 1.27
C ILE A 218 3.91 -16.71 0.31
N PHE A 219 3.63 -17.99 0.57
CA PHE A 219 2.61 -18.79 -0.08
C PHE A 219 1.54 -19.18 0.93
N LEU A 220 0.28 -18.84 0.62
CA LEU A 220 -0.88 -19.16 1.45
C LEU A 220 -1.87 -20.04 0.67
N PRO A 221 -2.00 -21.33 1.00
CA PRO A 221 -3.04 -22.20 0.46
C PRO A 221 -4.40 -21.92 1.12
N HIS A 222 -5.38 -21.51 0.32
CA HIS A 222 -6.69 -21.11 0.85
C HIS A 222 -7.50 -22.30 1.36
N ASP A 223 -7.37 -23.46 0.72
CA ASP A 223 -8.08 -24.68 1.11
C ASP A 223 -7.71 -25.16 2.53
N ARG A 224 -6.51 -24.79 3.01
CA ARG A 224 -5.96 -25.09 4.33
C ARG A 224 -6.20 -24.03 5.41
N ILE A 225 -6.77 -22.86 5.06
CA ILE A 225 -7.04 -21.76 6.01
C ILE A 225 -7.87 -22.21 7.23
N SER A 226 -8.73 -23.23 7.08
CA SER A 226 -9.53 -23.75 8.20
C SER A 226 -8.69 -24.34 9.32
N SER A 227 -7.62 -25.06 8.99
CA SER A 227 -6.69 -25.62 9.97
C SER A 227 -5.86 -24.52 10.63
N LEU A 228 -5.44 -23.52 9.85
CA LEU A 228 -4.73 -22.34 10.36
C LEU A 228 -5.61 -21.55 11.35
N PHE A 229 -6.89 -21.34 11.01
CA PHE A 229 -7.88 -20.70 11.87
C PHE A 229 -8.14 -21.50 13.14
N ALA A 230 -8.22 -22.82 13.04
CA ALA A 230 -8.44 -23.69 14.19
C ALA A 230 -7.26 -23.67 15.17
N ALA A 231 -6.04 -23.44 14.67
CA ALA A 231 -4.84 -23.35 15.48
C ALA A 231 -4.65 -21.97 16.12
N LEU A 232 -4.89 -20.89 15.37
CA LEU A 232 -4.58 -19.52 15.79
C LEU A 232 -5.74 -18.78 16.46
N LEU A 233 -6.99 -19.12 16.12
CA LEU A 233 -8.18 -18.34 16.51
C LEU A 233 -9.11 -19.10 17.46
N GLY A 234 -9.79 -18.34 18.31
CA GLY A 234 -10.80 -18.88 19.22
C GLY A 234 -11.99 -19.52 18.49
N VAL A 235 -12.66 -20.47 19.16
CA VAL A 235 -13.80 -21.26 18.62
C VAL A 235 -14.84 -20.44 17.85
N PRO A 236 -15.29 -19.25 18.29
CA PRO A 236 -16.34 -18.52 17.57
C PRO A 236 -15.89 -18.00 16.19
N MET A 237 -14.58 -17.99 15.91
CA MET A 237 -13.95 -17.49 14.67
C MET A 237 -13.84 -18.54 13.58
N GLN A 238 -13.76 -19.82 13.97
CA GLN A 238 -13.47 -20.92 13.05
C GLN A 238 -14.54 -21.07 11.95
N LYS A 239 -15.81 -20.73 12.24
CA LYS A 239 -16.92 -20.83 11.27
C LYS A 239 -16.77 -19.96 10.02
N TYR A 240 -15.88 -18.98 10.05
CA TYR A 240 -15.65 -18.08 8.92
C TYR A 240 -14.51 -18.49 8.01
N ALA A 241 -13.69 -19.46 8.43
CA ALA A 241 -12.66 -20.03 7.58
C ALA A 241 -13.24 -20.60 6.29
N THR A 242 -14.48 -21.09 6.33
CA THR A 242 -15.23 -21.56 5.15
C THR A 242 -15.37 -20.51 4.06
N PHE A 243 -15.51 -19.22 4.40
CA PHE A 243 -15.59 -18.17 3.38
C PHE A 243 -14.23 -17.98 2.70
N LEU A 244 -13.17 -17.81 3.50
CA LEU A 244 -11.80 -17.59 3.02
C LEU A 244 -11.24 -18.78 2.23
N ARG A 245 -11.64 -20.00 2.61
CA ARG A 245 -11.37 -21.22 1.85
C ARG A 245 -11.86 -21.14 0.41
N ASN A 246 -12.93 -20.38 0.17
CA ASN A 246 -13.57 -20.22 -1.13
C ASN A 246 -13.21 -18.90 -1.82
N THR A 247 -12.24 -18.11 -1.33
CA THR A 247 -11.91 -16.83 -1.99
C THR A 247 -10.97 -16.99 -3.17
N ALA A 248 -9.92 -17.80 -3.03
CA ALA A 248 -8.95 -18.15 -4.06
C ALA A 248 -8.45 -19.59 -3.81
N ARG A 249 -7.45 -20.05 -4.56
CA ARG A 249 -6.75 -21.32 -4.31
C ARG A 249 -5.42 -21.08 -3.59
N TRP A 250 -4.64 -20.13 -4.09
CA TRP A 250 -3.38 -19.68 -3.48
C TRP A 250 -3.34 -18.17 -3.43
N THR A 251 -2.64 -17.61 -2.44
CA THR A 251 -2.13 -16.25 -2.48
C THR A 251 -0.62 -16.28 -2.33
N VAL A 252 0.08 -15.63 -3.26
CA VAL A 252 1.54 -15.47 -3.25
C VAL A 252 1.84 -14.00 -3.06
N LEU A 253 2.73 -13.69 -2.12
CA LEU A 253 3.15 -12.33 -1.80
C LEU A 253 4.66 -12.26 -1.73
N ASP A 254 5.26 -11.36 -2.52
CA ASP A 254 6.68 -11.04 -2.54
C ASP A 254 6.88 -9.64 -2.00
N GLY A 255 7.88 -9.46 -1.15
CA GLY A 255 8.09 -8.13 -0.59
C GLY A 255 9.34 -7.96 0.19
N TYR A 256 9.46 -6.76 0.71
CA TYR A 256 10.43 -6.43 1.72
C TYR A 256 9.69 -6.25 3.02
N ILE A 257 10.47 -6.43 4.06
CA ILE A 257 10.05 -6.02 5.36
C ILE A 257 11.14 -5.10 5.91
N ASP A 258 10.65 -4.02 6.51
CA ASP A 258 11.36 -2.91 7.09
C ASP A 258 10.91 -2.83 8.56
N GLY A 259 11.76 -2.55 9.53
CA GLY A 259 11.45 -2.75 10.96
C GLY A 259 10.32 -1.88 11.56
N LYS A 260 9.66 -1.06 10.74
CA LYS A 260 8.38 -0.39 11.08
C LYS A 260 7.28 -0.65 10.06
N GLU A 261 7.58 -1.37 8.96
CA GLU A 261 6.69 -1.54 7.83
C GLU A 261 6.87 -2.88 7.07
N ILE A 262 5.78 -3.58 6.79
CA ILE A 262 5.72 -4.65 5.79
C ILE A 262 5.19 -4.04 4.51
N ARG A 263 5.85 -4.32 3.38
CA ARG A 263 5.27 -4.09 2.06
C ARG A 263 5.46 -5.31 1.17
N MET A 264 4.35 -5.97 0.86
CA MET A 264 4.34 -7.12 -0.03
C MET A 264 3.31 -6.96 -1.14
N ASP A 265 3.69 -7.43 -2.30
CA ASP A 265 2.92 -7.40 -3.54
C ASP A 265 2.85 -8.80 -4.13
N GLY A 266 1.74 -9.16 -4.74
CA GLY A 266 1.65 -10.42 -5.44
C GLY A 266 0.26 -10.70 -5.96
N TYR A 267 -0.11 -11.98 -5.96
CA TYR A 267 -1.30 -12.44 -6.65
C TYR A 267 -2.05 -13.52 -5.87
N SER A 268 -3.38 -13.39 -5.86
CA SER A 268 -4.28 -14.48 -5.51
C SER A 268 -4.72 -15.20 -6.78
N LEU A 269 -4.39 -16.48 -6.87
CA LEU A 269 -4.64 -17.36 -8.00
C LEU A 269 -5.89 -18.19 -7.77
N TYR A 270 -6.73 -18.32 -8.80
CA TYR A 270 -7.90 -19.18 -8.80
C TYR A 270 -8.11 -19.78 -10.20
N PRO A 271 -8.58 -21.05 -10.30
CA PRO A 271 -8.91 -21.66 -11.58
C PRO A 271 -9.95 -20.85 -12.38
N ALA A 272 -9.93 -21.03 -13.69
CA ALA A 272 -10.97 -20.50 -14.57
C ALA A 272 -12.35 -21.06 -14.13
N GLY A 273 -13.28 -20.17 -13.79
CA GLY A 273 -14.59 -20.54 -13.27
C GLY A 273 -15.16 -19.47 -12.32
N GLN A 274 -16.30 -19.77 -11.72
CA GLN A 274 -16.97 -18.87 -10.75
C GLN A 274 -17.11 -19.50 -9.36
N GLU A 275 -16.33 -20.55 -9.09
CA GLU A 275 -16.36 -21.26 -7.80
C GLU A 275 -15.64 -20.52 -6.67
N HIS A 276 -14.82 -19.52 -7.02
CA HIS A 276 -14.05 -18.71 -6.08
C HIS A 276 -14.60 -17.28 -6.04
N TYR A 277 -14.69 -16.70 -4.84
CA TYR A 277 -15.26 -15.36 -4.66
C TYR A 277 -14.47 -14.28 -5.43
N PHE A 278 -13.14 -14.42 -5.54
CA PHE A 278 -12.33 -13.46 -6.30
C PHE A 278 -12.64 -13.44 -7.81
N ALA A 279 -13.19 -14.51 -8.38
CA ALA A 279 -13.68 -14.48 -9.75
C ALA A 279 -14.89 -13.54 -9.96
N ALA A 280 -15.58 -13.14 -8.88
CA ALA A 280 -16.65 -12.15 -8.95
C ALA A 280 -16.17 -10.73 -9.23
N TRP A 281 -14.88 -10.46 -9.04
CA TRP A 281 -14.26 -9.16 -9.26
C TRP A 281 -13.75 -8.97 -10.70
N GLN A 282 -13.72 -10.03 -11.50
CA GLN A 282 -13.26 -9.99 -12.89
C GLN A 282 -14.00 -8.92 -13.72
N GLY A 283 -13.20 -8.04 -14.32
CA GLY A 283 -13.69 -6.95 -15.16
C GLY A 283 -14.10 -5.70 -14.38
N GLN A 284 -13.85 -5.64 -13.07
CA GLN A 284 -13.88 -4.38 -12.30
C GLN A 284 -12.59 -3.60 -12.49
N GLN A 285 -12.70 -2.27 -12.55
CA GLN A 285 -11.58 -1.34 -12.54
C GLN A 285 -11.37 -0.80 -11.11
N PRO A 286 -10.13 -0.77 -10.59
CA PRO A 286 -9.83 -0.21 -9.27
C PRO A 286 -10.37 1.20 -9.11
N GLN A 287 -10.99 1.51 -7.96
CA GLN A 287 -11.50 2.83 -7.63
C GLN A 287 -10.64 3.48 -6.55
N LYS A 288 -10.59 4.83 -6.54
CA LYS A 288 -9.83 5.58 -5.55
C LYS A 288 -10.40 5.32 -4.14
N LEU A 289 -9.51 5.06 -3.18
CA LEU A 289 -9.85 4.91 -1.77
C LEU A 289 -10.17 6.29 -1.18
N MET A 290 -11.45 6.58 -0.91
CA MET A 290 -11.92 7.89 -0.46
C MET A 290 -12.48 7.85 0.97
N ALA A 291 -12.91 6.68 1.44
CA ALA A 291 -13.51 6.53 2.77
C ALA A 291 -12.65 7.07 3.93
N PRO A 292 -11.30 6.91 3.96
CA PRO A 292 -10.48 7.47 5.03
C PRO A 292 -10.61 9.00 5.21
N GLU A 293 -11.04 9.74 4.18
CA GLU A 293 -11.22 11.19 4.25
C GLU A 293 -12.41 11.62 5.13
N VAL A 294 -13.45 10.78 5.24
CA VAL A 294 -14.67 11.07 6.00
C VAL A 294 -14.82 10.23 7.27
N LEU A 295 -14.03 9.17 7.40
CA LEU A 295 -14.00 8.32 8.58
C LEU A 295 -13.24 9.02 9.72
N PRO A 296 -13.72 8.96 10.99
CA PRO A 296 -12.99 9.52 12.12
C PRO A 296 -11.58 8.90 12.27
N ALA A 297 -10.61 9.67 12.77
CA ALA A 297 -9.23 9.21 13.01
C ALA A 297 -9.10 7.95 13.86
N ALA A 298 -10.04 7.75 14.79
CA ALA A 298 -10.11 6.56 15.61
C ALA A 298 -10.90 5.42 14.96
N THR A 299 -11.04 5.36 13.63
CA THR A 299 -11.75 4.24 12.99
C THR A 299 -10.95 2.96 13.18
N LEU A 300 -11.55 1.98 13.85
CA LEU A 300 -10.89 0.75 14.24
C LEU A 300 -10.57 -0.13 13.04
N ALA A 301 -11.52 -0.31 12.12
CA ALA A 301 -11.36 -1.17 10.97
C ALA A 301 -12.47 -0.94 9.94
N GLY A 302 -12.27 -1.43 8.72
CA GLY A 302 -13.30 -1.39 7.69
C GLY A 302 -13.01 -2.23 6.46
N ILE A 303 -14.09 -2.51 5.71
CA ILE A 303 -14.06 -3.11 4.39
C ILE A 303 -14.58 -2.09 3.38
N THR A 304 -13.86 -1.94 2.28
CA THR A 304 -14.16 -1.00 1.23
C THR A 304 -14.24 -1.73 -0.10
N LEU A 305 -15.34 -1.52 -0.83
CA LEU A 305 -15.59 -2.03 -2.17
C LEU A 305 -15.52 -0.87 -3.17
N GLY A 306 -14.40 -0.79 -3.90
CA GLY A 306 -14.21 0.07 -5.06
C GLY A 306 -14.76 -0.59 -6.32
N LEU A 307 -16.00 -0.27 -6.69
CA LEU A 307 -16.71 -0.91 -7.80
C LEU A 307 -16.84 0.05 -8.98
N SER A 308 -16.39 -0.39 -10.16
CA SER A 308 -16.58 0.35 -11.42
C SER A 308 -17.90 0.00 -12.11
N ASP A 309 -18.41 -1.21 -11.88
CA ASP A 309 -19.63 -1.75 -12.49
C ASP A 309 -20.37 -2.62 -11.45
N VAL A 310 -21.33 -2.02 -10.75
CA VAL A 310 -22.08 -2.70 -9.69
C VAL A 310 -22.94 -3.83 -10.25
N THR A 311 -23.54 -3.65 -11.42
CA THR A 311 -24.39 -4.66 -12.07
C THR A 311 -23.59 -5.92 -12.33
N ARG A 312 -22.44 -5.82 -13.01
CA ARG A 312 -21.56 -6.97 -13.28
C ARG A 312 -21.09 -7.65 -11.99
N TYR A 313 -20.73 -6.88 -10.98
CA TYR A 313 -20.32 -7.44 -9.68
C TYR A 313 -21.46 -8.24 -9.05
N THR A 314 -22.67 -7.68 -8.98
CA THR A 314 -23.83 -8.36 -8.38
C THR A 314 -24.23 -9.63 -9.13
N GLU A 315 -24.18 -9.63 -10.46
CA GLU A 315 -24.43 -10.82 -11.29
C GLU A 315 -23.44 -11.96 -10.98
N ARG A 316 -22.14 -11.64 -10.93
CA ARG A 316 -21.11 -12.65 -10.66
C ARG A 316 -21.16 -13.16 -9.21
N VAL A 317 -21.44 -12.28 -8.25
CA VAL A 317 -21.68 -12.69 -6.85
C VAL A 317 -22.91 -13.59 -6.75
N GLY A 318 -23.96 -13.33 -7.55
CA GLY A 318 -25.13 -14.20 -7.65
C GLY A 318 -24.77 -15.61 -8.11
N ARG A 319 -24.04 -15.73 -9.21
CA ARG A 319 -23.56 -17.02 -9.73
C ARG A 319 -22.68 -17.77 -8.73
N PHE A 320 -21.74 -17.08 -8.08
CA PHE A 320 -20.94 -17.66 -6.99
C PHE A 320 -21.84 -18.17 -5.84
N SER A 321 -22.84 -17.36 -5.45
CA SER A 321 -23.77 -17.68 -4.37
C SER A 321 -24.64 -18.92 -4.67
N GLU A 322 -25.02 -19.11 -5.94
CA GLU A 322 -25.73 -20.27 -6.47
C GLU A 322 -24.85 -21.53 -6.42
N LEU A 323 -23.62 -21.45 -6.94
CA LEU A 323 -22.64 -22.55 -6.91
C LEU A 323 -22.35 -23.02 -5.48
N LYS A 324 -22.28 -22.09 -4.52
CA LYS A 324 -22.06 -22.41 -3.10
C LYS A 324 -23.33 -22.73 -2.32
N LYS A 325 -24.52 -22.73 -2.96
CA LYS A 325 -25.82 -23.00 -2.34
C LYS A 325 -26.06 -22.17 -1.07
N SER A 326 -25.62 -20.91 -1.09
CA SER A 326 -25.55 -20.04 0.10
C SER A 326 -26.90 -19.56 0.61
N GLY A 327 -27.99 -19.75 -0.15
CA GLY A 327 -29.33 -19.25 0.19
C GLY A 327 -29.45 -17.72 0.17
N ARG A 328 -28.43 -16.99 -0.29
CA ARG A 328 -28.44 -15.52 -0.37
C ARG A 328 -29.37 -15.08 -1.50
N LYS A 329 -30.40 -14.31 -1.16
CA LYS A 329 -31.25 -13.62 -2.15
C LYS A 329 -30.46 -12.47 -2.79
N MET A 330 -30.40 -12.43 -4.12
CA MET A 330 -29.81 -11.31 -4.86
C MET A 330 -30.79 -10.12 -4.93
N PRO A 331 -30.28 -8.88 -5.01
CA PRO A 331 -31.13 -7.72 -5.28
C PRO A 331 -31.81 -7.88 -6.64
N ASP A 332 -33.04 -7.38 -6.75
CA ASP A 332 -33.72 -7.32 -8.04
C ASP A 332 -33.10 -6.25 -8.95
N LYS A 333 -33.48 -6.28 -10.22
CA LYS A 333 -32.95 -5.36 -11.23
C LYS A 333 -33.25 -3.90 -10.89
N ASP A 334 -34.46 -3.59 -10.44
CA ASP A 334 -34.88 -2.23 -10.10
C ASP A 334 -34.03 -1.66 -8.95
N ARG A 335 -33.68 -2.48 -7.96
CA ARG A 335 -32.78 -2.10 -6.87
C ARG A 335 -31.38 -1.80 -7.36
N ILE A 336 -30.84 -2.63 -8.25
CA ILE A 336 -29.50 -2.43 -8.84
C ILE A 336 -29.49 -1.15 -9.68
N ASP A 337 -30.50 -0.95 -10.53
CA ASP A 337 -30.63 0.21 -11.40
C ASP A 337 -30.76 1.50 -10.56
N TRP A 338 -31.58 1.50 -9.52
CA TRP A 338 -31.68 2.63 -8.59
C TRP A 338 -30.35 2.92 -7.86
N PHE A 339 -29.63 1.89 -7.43
CA PHE A 339 -28.32 2.07 -6.78
C PHE A 339 -27.29 2.67 -7.74
N ASN A 340 -27.31 2.29 -9.02
CA ASN A 340 -26.43 2.86 -10.04
C ASN A 340 -26.70 4.35 -10.28
N LEU A 341 -27.92 4.84 -10.08
CA LEU A 341 -28.25 6.28 -10.15
C LEU A 341 -27.59 7.10 -9.03
N LEU A 342 -27.07 6.46 -7.98
CA LEU A 342 -26.26 7.12 -6.96
C LEU A 342 -24.82 7.40 -7.43
N TYR A 343 -24.42 6.90 -8.60
CA TYR A 343 -23.05 6.94 -9.13
C TYR A 343 -21.98 6.55 -8.08
N PRO A 344 -22.14 5.38 -7.44
CA PRO A 344 -21.22 4.92 -6.41
C PRO A 344 -19.86 4.61 -7.06
N THR A 345 -18.78 5.10 -6.46
CA THR A 345 -17.43 4.61 -6.80
C THR A 345 -16.84 3.77 -5.68
N GLU A 346 -17.35 3.93 -4.46
CA GLU A 346 -16.84 3.24 -3.29
C GLU A 346 -17.97 3.01 -2.30
N VAL A 347 -18.03 1.81 -1.73
CA VAL A 347 -18.95 1.47 -0.63
C VAL A 347 -18.13 0.89 0.51
N THR A 348 -18.21 1.52 1.67
CA THR A 348 -17.42 1.15 2.84
C THR A 348 -18.33 0.79 4.01
N LEU A 349 -17.93 -0.24 4.75
CA LEU A 349 -18.47 -0.58 6.05
C LEU A 349 -17.33 -0.44 7.06
N ALA A 350 -17.47 0.47 8.01
CA ALA A 350 -16.42 0.81 8.96
C ALA A 350 -16.93 0.77 10.40
N CYS A 351 -16.02 0.55 11.34
CA CYS A 351 -16.32 0.67 12.76
C CYS A 351 -15.56 1.75 13.44
N VAL A 352 -16.34 2.52 14.16
CA VAL A 352 -15.92 3.70 14.85
C VAL A 352 -16.20 3.50 16.34
N PRO A 353 -15.25 3.79 17.22
CA PRO A 353 -15.50 3.84 18.64
C PRO A 353 -16.38 5.06 18.92
N PHE A 354 -17.48 4.83 19.63
CA PHE A 354 -18.41 5.87 20.05
C PHE A 354 -18.83 5.61 21.50
N ARG A 355 -18.54 6.58 22.39
CA ARG A 355 -18.87 6.51 23.83
C ARG A 355 -18.42 5.21 24.52
N GLY A 356 -17.23 4.73 24.19
CA GLY A 356 -16.65 3.50 24.78
C GLY A 356 -17.20 2.19 24.20
N ALA A 357 -17.99 2.24 23.12
CA ALA A 357 -18.49 1.06 22.42
C ALA A 357 -18.19 1.14 20.91
N PRO A 358 -17.94 0.00 20.24
CA PRO A 358 -17.82 -0.05 18.79
C PRO A 358 -19.19 0.11 18.12
N GLU A 359 -19.31 1.09 17.23
CA GLU A 359 -20.48 1.33 16.38
C GLU A 359 -20.10 1.16 14.91
N TRP A 360 -21.07 0.78 14.08
CA TRP A 360 -20.84 0.56 12.65
C TRP A 360 -21.55 1.60 11.81
N ILE A 361 -20.81 2.08 10.81
CA ILE A 361 -21.32 3.01 9.83
C ILE A 361 -21.08 2.47 8.42
N GLY A 362 -22.05 2.73 7.54
CA GLY A 362 -21.92 2.57 6.10
C GLY A 362 -21.53 3.89 5.47
N VAL A 363 -20.71 3.85 4.43
CA VAL A 363 -20.31 5.03 3.66
C VAL A 363 -20.45 4.71 2.17
N ILE A 364 -21.09 5.59 1.42
CA ILE A 364 -21.05 5.57 -0.05
C ILE A 364 -20.35 6.84 -0.50
N HIS A 365 -19.26 6.71 -1.25
CA HIS A 365 -18.73 7.83 -2.02
C HIS A 365 -19.43 7.88 -3.38
N SER A 366 -20.03 9.02 -3.68
CA SER A 366 -20.70 9.26 -4.96
C SER A 366 -19.86 10.17 -5.84
N ARG A 367 -19.66 9.74 -7.09
CA ARG A 367 -19.04 10.57 -8.13
C ARG A 367 -19.86 11.83 -8.44
N TYR A 368 -21.19 11.75 -8.35
CA TYR A 368 -22.09 12.91 -8.52
C TYR A 368 -23.07 13.00 -7.36
N ILE A 369 -22.61 13.54 -6.23
CA ILE A 369 -23.41 13.61 -5.02
C ILE A 369 -24.75 14.34 -5.22
N HIS A 370 -24.82 15.33 -6.10
CA HIS A 370 -26.08 16.00 -6.44
C HIS A 370 -27.13 15.05 -7.01
N GLN A 371 -26.74 14.08 -7.85
CA GLN A 371 -27.66 13.07 -8.38
C GLN A 371 -28.15 12.14 -7.28
N ALA A 372 -27.24 11.67 -6.42
CA ALA A 372 -27.64 10.85 -5.27
C ALA A 372 -28.62 11.58 -4.34
N ARG A 373 -28.42 12.88 -4.12
CA ARG A 373 -29.33 13.72 -3.32
C ARG A 373 -30.72 13.83 -3.95
N ILE A 374 -30.82 13.94 -5.28
CA ILE A 374 -32.10 13.89 -6.00
C ILE A 374 -32.79 12.55 -5.78
N GLN A 375 -32.07 11.42 -5.93
CA GLN A 375 -32.66 10.09 -5.76
C GLN A 375 -33.24 9.87 -4.35
N PHE A 376 -32.55 10.35 -3.31
CA PHE A 376 -33.08 10.30 -1.94
C PHE A 376 -34.21 11.31 -1.71
N ALA A 377 -34.19 12.48 -2.36
CA ALA A 377 -35.27 13.48 -2.28
C ALA A 377 -36.60 12.99 -2.85
N LEU A 378 -36.55 12.11 -3.86
CA LEU A 378 -37.73 11.44 -4.40
C LEU A 378 -38.37 10.46 -3.39
N LEU A 379 -37.60 9.97 -2.42
CA LEU A 379 -38.08 9.02 -1.41
C LEU A 379 -38.61 9.71 -0.15
N ASN A 380 -37.95 10.78 0.30
CA ASN A 380 -38.34 11.54 1.50
C ASN A 380 -37.78 12.97 1.44
N LYS A 381 -38.38 13.89 2.21
CA LYS A 381 -37.89 15.28 2.34
C LYS A 381 -36.42 15.31 2.80
N GLN A 382 -35.59 16.09 2.10
CA GLN A 382 -34.18 16.27 2.42
C GLN A 382 -33.95 17.60 3.14
N GLU A 383 -33.06 17.57 4.14
CA GLU A 383 -32.56 18.75 4.84
C GLU A 383 -31.02 18.71 4.87
N GLU A 384 -30.37 19.84 4.57
CA GLU A 384 -28.90 19.93 4.59
C GLU A 384 -28.37 20.00 6.03
N GLY A 385 -27.21 19.38 6.25
CA GLY A 385 -26.51 19.44 7.54
C GLY A 385 -27.22 18.72 8.69
N THR A 386 -28.25 17.93 8.42
CA THR A 386 -28.99 17.18 9.43
C THR A 386 -28.92 15.66 9.21
N VAL A 387 -29.21 14.92 10.28
CA VAL A 387 -29.34 13.46 10.23
C VAL A 387 -30.80 13.11 9.94
N MET A 388 -31.03 12.39 8.86
CA MET A 388 -32.36 12.04 8.35
C MET A 388 -32.64 10.55 8.51
N GLN A 389 -33.92 10.17 8.55
CA GLN A 389 -34.32 8.77 8.57
C GLN A 389 -34.09 8.15 7.20
N ASN A 390 -33.38 7.02 7.14
CA ASN A 390 -33.08 6.35 5.88
C ASN A 390 -34.35 5.69 5.31
N PRO A 391 -34.81 6.09 4.10
CA PRO A 391 -35.96 5.47 3.46
C PRO A 391 -35.69 4.03 2.99
N VAL A 392 -34.43 3.61 2.88
CA VAL A 392 -34.01 2.30 2.37
C VAL A 392 -32.99 1.62 3.30
N PRO A 393 -33.37 1.25 4.55
CA PRO A 393 -32.44 0.75 5.57
C PRO A 393 -31.76 -0.59 5.23
N SER A 394 -32.34 -1.39 4.33
CA SER A 394 -31.78 -2.67 3.91
C SER A 394 -30.81 -2.58 2.72
N LEU A 395 -30.69 -1.40 2.09
CA LEU A 395 -29.98 -1.19 0.82
C LEU A 395 -28.60 -1.86 0.76
N LEU A 396 -27.71 -1.52 1.71
CA LEU A 396 -26.34 -2.02 1.71
C LEU A 396 -26.28 -3.54 1.91
N SER A 397 -27.15 -4.08 2.78
CA SER A 397 -27.20 -5.51 3.07
C SER A 397 -27.80 -6.35 1.94
N GLU A 398 -28.76 -5.80 1.19
CA GLU A 398 -29.31 -6.44 -0.02
C GLU A 398 -28.24 -6.47 -1.12
N MET A 399 -27.61 -5.33 -1.39
CA MET A 399 -26.62 -5.18 -2.46
C MET A 399 -25.34 -5.99 -2.21
N PHE A 400 -24.76 -5.88 -1.02
CA PHE A 400 -23.41 -6.38 -0.74
C PHE A 400 -23.38 -7.56 0.23
N GLY A 401 -24.54 -7.94 0.76
CA GLY A 401 -24.74 -9.16 1.52
C GLY A 401 -24.79 -8.94 3.03
N PRO A 402 -24.96 -10.02 3.80
CA PRO A 402 -25.29 -9.95 5.23
C PRO A 402 -24.25 -9.21 6.08
N VAL A 403 -23.00 -9.12 5.63
CA VAL A 403 -21.95 -8.38 6.34
C VAL A 403 -22.28 -6.89 6.48
N PHE A 404 -22.98 -6.30 5.50
CA PHE A 404 -23.39 -4.89 5.57
C PHE A 404 -24.59 -4.66 6.50
N SER A 405 -25.23 -5.71 7.02
CA SER A 405 -26.25 -5.57 8.08
C SER A 405 -25.66 -5.18 9.44
N LEU A 406 -24.32 -5.16 9.56
CA LEU A 406 -23.62 -4.76 10.79
C LEU A 406 -23.79 -3.27 11.09
N ALA A 407 -23.90 -2.42 10.05
CA ALA A 407 -24.29 -1.03 10.19
C ALA A 407 -25.82 -0.92 10.15
N PRO A 408 -26.49 -0.60 11.28
CA PRO A 408 -27.92 -0.34 11.26
C PRO A 408 -28.13 0.98 10.52
N ALA A 409 -28.39 0.90 9.22
CA ALA A 409 -28.58 2.04 8.34
C ALA A 409 -29.97 2.68 8.53
N ALA A 410 -30.40 2.87 9.79
CA ALA A 410 -31.70 3.47 10.13
C ALA A 410 -31.72 4.98 9.85
N PHE A 411 -30.56 5.62 9.94
CA PHE A 411 -30.37 7.04 9.64
C PHE A 411 -29.25 7.23 8.63
N TYR A 412 -29.27 8.37 7.95
CA TYR A 412 -28.21 8.80 7.05
C TYR A 412 -28.01 10.31 7.08
N CYS A 413 -26.86 10.76 6.59
CA CYS A 413 -26.60 12.17 6.32
C CYS A 413 -25.59 12.33 5.19
N TYR A 414 -25.48 13.55 4.65
CA TYR A 414 -24.48 13.91 3.65
C TYR A 414 -23.32 14.67 4.29
N GLN A 415 -22.11 14.36 3.86
CA GLN A 415 -20.90 15.11 4.19
C GLN A 415 -20.02 15.17 2.94
N GLY A 416 -19.90 16.34 2.31
CA GLY A 416 -19.18 16.47 1.03
C GLY A 416 -19.72 15.50 -0.04
N PRO A 417 -18.86 14.69 -0.70
CA PRO A 417 -19.29 13.69 -1.70
C PRO A 417 -19.78 12.36 -1.09
N PHE A 418 -19.96 12.29 0.23
CA PHE A 418 -20.26 11.05 0.95
C PHE A 418 -21.71 11.00 1.44
N ILE A 419 -22.27 9.80 1.42
CA ILE A 419 -23.51 9.42 2.10
C ILE A 419 -23.13 8.51 3.26
N LEU A 420 -23.37 8.95 4.49
CA LEU A 420 -23.05 8.23 5.71
C LEU A 420 -24.33 7.58 6.25
N PHE A 421 -24.26 6.32 6.68
CA PHE A 421 -25.37 5.55 7.26
C PHE A 421 -25.00 5.04 8.64
N GLY A 422 -25.92 5.07 9.60
CA GLY A 422 -25.66 4.58 10.95
C GLY A 422 -26.71 4.97 11.98
N SER A 423 -26.34 4.92 13.26
CA SER A 423 -27.17 5.44 14.34
C SER A 423 -27.24 6.97 14.31
N ARG A 424 -28.34 7.52 14.83
CA ARG A 424 -28.54 8.97 14.85
C ARG A 424 -27.43 9.67 15.63
N GLU A 425 -27.02 9.09 16.75
CA GLU A 425 -26.06 9.66 17.68
C GLU A 425 -24.66 9.75 17.07
N VAL A 426 -24.21 8.71 16.37
CA VAL A 426 -22.89 8.67 15.73
C VAL A 426 -22.83 9.66 14.58
N LEU A 427 -23.83 9.66 13.70
CA LEU A 427 -23.87 10.58 12.55
C LEU A 427 -23.94 12.05 13.00
N HIS A 428 -24.71 12.33 14.05
CA HIS A 428 -24.84 13.68 14.59
C HIS A 428 -23.53 14.19 15.19
N ASP A 429 -22.76 13.31 15.87
CA ASP A 429 -21.44 13.64 16.38
C ASP A 429 -20.44 13.92 15.25
N ILE A 430 -20.42 13.10 14.20
CA ILE A 430 -19.59 13.31 13.00
C ILE A 430 -19.90 14.67 12.37
N LEU A 431 -21.17 14.96 12.09
CA LEU A 431 -21.59 16.24 11.50
C LEU A 431 -21.23 17.44 12.38
N ARG A 432 -21.47 17.36 13.70
CA ARG A 432 -21.12 18.45 14.64
C ARG A 432 -19.63 18.73 14.65
N ARG A 433 -18.78 17.70 14.66
CA ARG A 433 -17.32 17.86 14.64
C ARG A 433 -16.84 18.50 13.34
N HIS A 434 -17.43 18.12 12.20
CA HIS A 434 -17.16 18.76 10.92
C HIS A 434 -17.58 20.24 10.92
N ALA A 435 -18.80 20.54 11.38
CA ALA A 435 -19.30 21.92 11.46
C ALA A 435 -18.47 22.79 12.41
N ALA A 436 -17.94 22.21 13.49
CA ALA A 436 -17.05 22.90 14.44
C ALA A 436 -15.59 23.03 13.97
N GLY A 437 -15.23 22.48 12.81
CA GLY A 437 -13.85 22.48 12.30
C GLY A 437 -12.87 21.59 13.09
N ASN A 438 -13.38 20.74 13.99
CA ASN A 438 -12.60 19.90 14.90
C ASN A 438 -12.63 18.42 14.49
N PHE A 439 -12.93 18.12 13.23
CA PHE A 439 -12.95 16.75 12.73
C PHE A 439 -11.56 16.31 12.30
N HIS A 440 -11.03 15.28 12.97
CA HIS A 440 -9.79 14.61 12.58
C HIS A 440 -10.14 13.32 11.85
N SER A 441 -9.74 13.21 10.58
CA SER A 441 -10.06 12.07 9.73
C SER A 441 -9.03 10.94 9.84
N LEU A 442 -9.42 9.73 9.43
CA LEU A 442 -8.53 8.59 9.32
C LEU A 442 -7.38 8.87 8.35
N ALA A 443 -7.66 9.51 7.21
CA ALA A 443 -6.63 9.96 6.26
C ALA A 443 -5.63 10.92 6.92
N ALA A 444 -6.11 11.87 7.74
CA ALA A 444 -5.25 12.80 8.46
C ALA A 444 -4.43 12.15 9.58
N ALA A 445 -4.92 11.06 10.20
CA ALA A 445 -4.15 10.28 11.16
C ALA A 445 -3.03 9.49 10.46
N ILE A 446 -3.38 8.80 9.36
CA ILE A 446 -2.44 8.00 8.57
C ILE A 446 -1.33 8.86 7.98
N SER A 447 -1.64 10.04 7.45
CA SER A 447 -0.66 10.95 6.83
C SER A 447 0.39 11.51 7.78
N GLN A 448 0.19 11.38 9.10
CA GLN A 448 1.19 11.71 10.12
C GLN A 448 2.22 10.60 10.35
N THR A 449 2.13 9.49 9.60
CA THR A 449 2.96 8.29 9.76
C THR A 449 3.52 7.84 8.41
N ALA A 450 4.58 7.02 8.42
CA ALA A 450 5.15 6.47 7.18
C ALA A 450 4.17 5.53 6.44
N ALA A 451 3.12 5.04 7.13
CA ALA A 451 2.09 4.17 6.56
C ALA A 451 1.40 4.75 5.34
N SER A 452 1.32 6.09 5.21
CA SER A 452 0.66 6.73 4.07
C SER A 452 1.29 6.36 2.73
N SER A 453 2.60 6.13 2.70
CA SER A 453 3.34 5.76 1.49
C SER A 453 3.11 4.31 1.06
N GLY A 454 2.67 3.46 1.99
CA GLY A 454 2.41 2.04 1.76
C GLY A 454 0.97 1.75 1.33
N ILE A 455 0.06 2.71 1.30
CA ILE A 455 -1.34 2.47 0.93
C ILE A 455 -1.55 2.73 -0.55
N MET A 456 -2.14 1.79 -1.27
CA MET A 456 -2.57 2.01 -2.64
C MET A 456 -3.69 3.05 -2.69
N ASN A 457 -3.50 4.06 -3.54
CA ASN A 457 -4.51 5.09 -3.79
C ASN A 457 -5.78 4.53 -4.44
N SER A 458 -5.68 3.43 -5.19
CA SER A 458 -6.82 2.81 -5.88
C SER A 458 -6.81 1.29 -5.70
N SER A 459 -7.98 0.72 -5.40
CA SER A 459 -8.16 -0.73 -5.26
C SER A 459 -9.60 -1.14 -5.60
N GLY A 460 -9.82 -2.44 -5.84
CA GLY A 460 -11.16 -3.01 -5.93
C GLY A 460 -11.71 -3.36 -4.55
N LEU A 461 -10.94 -4.06 -3.73
CA LEU A 461 -11.31 -4.45 -2.36
C LEU A 461 -10.22 -3.98 -1.41
N THR A 462 -10.54 -3.16 -0.42
CA THR A 462 -9.62 -2.80 0.67
C THR A 462 -10.15 -3.30 2.00
N LEU A 463 -9.27 -3.92 2.77
CA LEU A 463 -9.47 -4.33 4.14
C LEU A 463 -8.49 -3.54 4.99
N PHE A 464 -8.94 -2.84 6.02
CA PHE A 464 -8.05 -2.09 6.89
C PHE A 464 -8.34 -2.26 8.38
N LEU A 465 -7.30 -2.12 9.21
CA LEU A 465 -7.32 -2.20 10.67
C LEU A 465 -6.36 -1.17 11.26
N GLN A 466 -6.83 -0.50 12.32
CA GLN A 466 -6.05 0.38 13.16
C GLN A 466 -6.02 -0.18 14.59
N ALA A 467 -5.06 -1.07 14.86
CA ALA A 467 -5.00 -1.80 16.12
C ALA A 467 -4.80 -0.89 17.34
N SER A 468 -4.17 0.29 17.16
CA SER A 468 -3.89 1.24 18.24
C SER A 468 -5.14 1.83 18.91
N VAL A 469 -6.32 1.70 18.29
CA VAL A 469 -7.59 2.20 18.84
C VAL A 469 -8.27 1.18 19.77
N GLY A 470 -7.99 -0.10 19.61
CA GLY A 470 -8.81 -1.16 20.22
C GLY A 470 -8.02 -2.43 20.50
N THR A 471 -6.92 -2.34 21.23
CA THR A 471 -6.15 -3.53 21.61
C THR A 471 -6.88 -4.41 22.63
N ASP A 472 -7.77 -3.85 23.45
CA ASP A 472 -8.44 -4.54 24.57
C ASP A 472 -9.28 -5.75 24.18
N TRP A 473 -9.82 -5.78 22.96
CA TRP A 473 -10.65 -6.90 22.51
C TRP A 473 -9.87 -7.97 21.74
N LEU A 474 -8.66 -7.67 21.24
CA LEU A 474 -7.82 -8.58 20.45
C LEU A 474 -7.47 -9.91 21.16
N PRO A 475 -7.16 -9.93 22.47
CA PRO A 475 -6.85 -11.17 23.18
C PRO A 475 -8.02 -12.17 23.22
N SER A 476 -9.26 -11.68 23.17
CA SER A 476 -10.46 -12.55 23.23
C SER A 476 -10.75 -13.30 21.92
N LEU A 477 -9.98 -13.01 20.87
CA LEU A 477 -10.19 -13.46 19.49
C LEU A 477 -9.28 -14.61 19.09
N VAL A 478 -8.09 -14.58 19.66
CA VAL A 478 -7.06 -15.57 19.43
C VAL A 478 -7.20 -16.70 20.42
N ASP A 479 -6.56 -17.82 20.10
CA ASP A 479 -6.40 -18.86 21.10
C ASP A 479 -5.62 -18.31 22.32
N LYS A 480 -5.99 -18.75 23.53
CA LYS A 480 -5.40 -18.28 24.79
C LYS A 480 -3.86 -18.43 24.80
N ARG A 481 -3.33 -19.43 24.10
CA ARG A 481 -1.88 -19.65 23.93
C ARG A 481 -1.16 -18.46 23.29
N TYR A 482 -1.87 -17.64 22.52
CA TYR A 482 -1.33 -16.47 21.83
C TYR A 482 -1.82 -15.13 22.37
N ALA A 483 -2.73 -15.13 23.34
CA ALA A 483 -3.34 -13.91 23.89
C ALA A 483 -2.30 -12.99 24.58
N GLU A 484 -1.41 -13.55 25.40
CA GLU A 484 -0.34 -12.80 26.08
C GLU A 484 0.65 -12.16 25.08
N ARG A 485 0.87 -12.80 23.93
CA ARG A 485 1.76 -12.30 22.86
C ARG A 485 1.17 -11.09 22.15
N LEU A 486 -0.16 -11.04 22.07
CA LEU A 486 -0.93 -9.94 21.50
C LEU A 486 -0.97 -8.71 22.40
N GLU A 487 -0.91 -8.94 23.72
CA GLU A 487 -0.91 -7.87 24.71
C GLU A 487 0.32 -6.97 24.62
N SER A 488 1.47 -7.50 24.19
CA SER A 488 2.67 -6.67 24.07
C SER A 488 2.58 -5.59 22.99
N TRP A 489 1.62 -5.65 22.07
CA TRP A 489 1.50 -4.65 21.00
C TRP A 489 0.87 -3.36 21.48
N ARG A 490 0.32 -3.36 22.71
CA ARG A 490 -0.17 -2.16 23.36
C ARG A 490 0.88 -1.05 23.44
N MET A 491 2.17 -1.39 23.35
CA MET A 491 3.26 -0.41 23.34
C MET A 491 3.27 0.47 22.08
N TYR A 492 2.78 -0.01 20.93
CA TYR A 492 2.75 0.75 19.68
C TYR A 492 1.49 1.61 19.61
N ASN A 493 1.66 2.93 19.50
CA ASN A 493 0.55 3.88 19.48
C ASN A 493 0.13 4.32 18.07
N ALA A 494 0.87 3.91 17.04
CA ALA A 494 0.50 4.00 15.64
C ALA A 494 0.59 2.59 15.04
N GLN A 495 -0.54 2.03 14.61
CA GLN A 495 -0.60 0.68 14.05
C GLN A 495 -1.65 0.64 12.95
N TYR A 496 -1.24 0.36 11.72
CA TYR A 496 -2.10 0.30 10.55
C TYR A 496 -1.83 -0.97 9.76
N ALA A 497 -2.87 -1.65 9.31
CA ALA A 497 -2.75 -2.75 8.37
C ALA A 497 -3.76 -2.56 7.25
N PHE A 498 -3.29 -2.67 6.01
CA PHE A 498 -4.04 -2.57 4.78
C PHE A 498 -3.78 -3.81 3.93
N LEU A 499 -4.85 -4.48 3.51
CA LEU A 499 -4.81 -5.52 2.51
C LEU A 499 -5.73 -5.12 1.38
N GLN A 500 -5.15 -4.92 0.21
CA GLN A 500 -5.80 -4.32 -0.94
C GLN A 500 -5.72 -5.26 -2.13
N PHE A 501 -6.84 -5.45 -2.82
CA PHE A 501 -6.93 -6.30 -3.99
C PHE A 501 -7.47 -5.55 -5.20
N SER A 502 -6.93 -5.89 -6.36
CA SER A 502 -7.35 -5.33 -7.64
C SER A 502 -7.52 -6.45 -8.67
N SER A 503 -8.61 -6.40 -9.45
CA SER A 503 -8.86 -7.41 -10.47
C SER A 503 -7.88 -7.29 -11.62
N LEU A 504 -7.35 -8.44 -12.04
CA LEU A 504 -6.72 -8.65 -13.34
C LEU A 504 -7.60 -9.64 -14.15
N GLU A 505 -7.15 -10.06 -15.33
CA GLU A 505 -7.93 -10.94 -16.22
C GLU A 505 -8.18 -12.33 -15.62
N ASP A 506 -7.11 -12.99 -15.14
CA ASP A 506 -7.10 -14.38 -14.67
C ASP A 506 -6.78 -14.53 -13.17
N ARG A 507 -6.48 -13.42 -12.48
CA ARG A 507 -6.03 -13.40 -11.07
C ARG A 507 -6.45 -12.10 -10.37
N MET A 508 -6.31 -12.06 -9.05
CA MET A 508 -6.36 -10.78 -8.30
C MET A 508 -4.96 -10.37 -7.93
N TYR A 509 -4.57 -9.13 -8.23
CA TYR A 509 -3.42 -8.51 -7.59
C TYR A 509 -3.73 -8.30 -6.10
N ALA A 510 -2.75 -8.55 -5.24
CA ALA A 510 -2.83 -8.41 -3.80
C ALA A 510 -1.67 -7.53 -3.31
N HIS A 511 -1.98 -6.56 -2.45
CA HIS A 511 -1.02 -5.67 -1.83
C HIS A 511 -1.26 -5.66 -0.32
N LEU A 512 -0.20 -5.91 0.44
CA LEU A 512 -0.19 -5.89 1.89
C LEU A 512 0.74 -4.77 2.35
N SER A 513 0.18 -3.81 3.09
CA SER A 513 0.94 -2.81 3.83
C SER A 513 0.59 -2.91 5.31
N VAL A 514 1.61 -2.98 6.15
CA VAL A 514 1.43 -3.01 7.60
C VAL A 514 2.47 -2.10 8.20
N TYR A 515 2.06 -1.22 9.09
CA TYR A 515 2.91 -0.27 9.75
C TYR A 515 2.64 -0.30 11.25
N GLY A 516 3.70 -0.15 12.03
CA GLY A 516 3.62 -0.01 13.47
C GLY A 516 4.80 0.77 14.02
N ASP A 517 4.52 1.70 14.92
CA ASP A 517 5.56 2.51 15.56
C ASP A 517 5.09 3.02 16.92
N SER A 518 6.06 3.35 17.77
CA SER A 518 5.85 4.02 19.05
C SER A 518 6.26 5.48 18.88
N LEU A 519 5.32 6.30 18.41
CA LEU A 519 5.54 7.72 18.17
C LEU A 519 5.47 8.50 19.49
N GLU A 520 6.16 9.63 19.62
CA GLU A 520 6.03 10.50 20.81
C GLU A 520 4.60 11.01 21.00
N THR A 521 3.91 11.32 19.88
CA THR A 521 2.51 11.73 19.86
C THR A 521 1.71 10.76 19.01
N SER A 522 0.61 10.23 19.57
CA SER A 522 -0.30 9.34 18.84
C SER A 522 -0.90 10.04 17.61
N PRO A 523 -0.99 9.37 16.45
CA PRO A 523 -1.62 9.93 15.24
C PRO A 523 -3.12 10.18 15.39
N LEU A 524 -3.73 9.63 16.45
CA LEU A 524 -5.12 9.88 16.84
C LEU A 524 -5.34 11.29 17.39
N VAL A 525 -4.29 11.87 17.97
CA VAL A 525 -4.31 13.27 18.37
C VAL A 525 -4.02 14.07 17.12
N PRO A 526 -4.88 15.02 16.73
CA PRO A 526 -4.49 15.99 15.71
C PRO A 526 -3.24 16.66 16.24
N ARG A 527 -2.09 16.44 15.61
CA ARG A 527 -0.94 17.29 15.90
C ARG A 527 -1.44 18.71 15.74
N GLN A 528 -1.30 19.52 16.80
CA GLN A 528 -1.34 20.96 16.60
C GLN A 528 -0.31 21.17 15.50
N ARG A 529 -0.78 21.53 14.30
CA ARG A 529 0.07 22.32 13.43
C ARG A 529 0.60 23.36 14.39
N GLU A 530 1.92 23.42 14.58
CA GLU A 530 2.50 24.59 15.22
C GLU A 530 1.71 25.76 14.70
N ILE A 531 1.08 26.50 15.59
CA ILE A 531 0.37 27.70 15.21
C ILE A 531 1.47 28.65 14.76
N ARG A 532 1.94 28.45 13.53
CA ARG A 532 2.15 29.54 12.61
C ARG A 532 0.78 30.19 12.59
N LEU A 533 0.65 31.23 13.41
CA LEU A 533 -0.42 32.22 13.37
C LEU A 533 -0.97 32.24 11.96
N ALA A 534 -2.29 32.09 11.82
CA ALA A 534 -2.95 32.08 10.52
C ALA A 534 -2.42 33.23 9.66
N LYS A 535 -1.42 32.96 8.80
CA LYS A 535 -1.32 33.65 7.53
C LYS A 535 -2.51 33.08 6.79
N GLY A 536 -3.58 33.86 6.80
CA GLY A 536 -4.89 33.48 6.28
C GLY A 536 -4.74 32.79 4.93
N VAL A 537 -5.60 31.80 4.67
CA VAL A 537 -5.70 31.07 3.40
C VAL A 537 -4.37 31.08 2.66
N VAL A 538 -3.46 30.19 3.05
CA VAL A 538 -2.34 29.92 2.18
C VAL A 538 -2.92 29.17 0.98
N GLN A 539 -3.44 29.96 0.05
CA GLN A 539 -3.41 29.66 -1.36
C GLN A 539 -2.00 29.19 -1.66
N ASP A 540 -1.90 28.07 -2.36
CA ASP A 540 -0.84 27.92 -3.33
C ASP A 540 -0.71 29.25 -4.08
N SER A 541 0.27 30.08 -3.69
CA SER A 541 0.41 31.43 -4.25
C SER A 541 1.04 31.38 -5.62
N LEU A 542 1.51 30.19 -6.04
CA LEU A 542 1.88 29.95 -7.42
C LEU A 542 0.65 30.17 -8.30
N GLN A 543 0.70 31.22 -9.11
CA GLN A 543 -0.32 31.47 -10.12
C GLN A 543 -0.26 30.34 -11.16
N ARG A 544 -1.22 29.41 -11.06
CA ARG A 544 -1.47 28.37 -12.05
C ARG A 544 -2.18 28.98 -13.24
N SER A 545 -1.96 28.41 -14.42
CA SER A 545 -2.71 28.82 -15.60
C SER A 545 -4.13 28.25 -15.50
N THR A 546 -5.14 29.05 -15.83
CA THR A 546 -6.54 28.60 -15.86
C THR A 546 -7.06 28.56 -17.29
N PRO A 547 -7.92 27.60 -17.65
CA PRO A 547 -8.55 27.59 -18.97
C PRO A 547 -9.42 28.84 -19.19
N PRO A 548 -9.51 29.38 -20.42
CA PRO A 548 -8.80 28.91 -21.61
C PRO A 548 -7.30 29.17 -21.56
N TYR A 549 -6.51 28.13 -21.88
CA TYR A 549 -5.08 28.30 -22.09
C TYR A 549 -4.85 28.88 -23.48
N LYS A 550 -4.13 29.99 -23.56
CA LYS A 550 -3.72 30.57 -24.84
C LYS A 550 -2.62 29.72 -25.46
N VAL A 551 -2.81 29.34 -26.71
CA VAL A 551 -1.86 28.52 -27.47
C VAL A 551 -1.57 29.23 -28.79
N TYR A 552 -0.36 29.77 -28.94
CA TYR A 552 0.05 30.50 -30.13
C TYR A 552 0.03 29.59 -31.37
N ASN A 553 -0.66 30.04 -32.41
CA ASN A 553 -0.70 29.35 -33.69
C ASN A 553 0.35 29.94 -34.64
N HIS A 554 1.49 29.27 -34.74
CA HIS A 554 2.62 29.64 -35.59
C HIS A 554 2.31 29.74 -37.09
N LEU A 555 1.15 29.25 -37.58
CA LEU A 555 0.74 29.46 -38.98
C LEU A 555 -0.12 30.72 -39.18
N THR A 556 -1.00 31.04 -38.23
CA THR A 556 -1.91 32.18 -38.36
C THR A 556 -1.43 33.41 -37.62
N LEU A 557 -0.36 33.29 -36.84
CA LEU A 557 0.21 34.33 -35.96
C LEU A 557 -0.81 34.90 -34.96
N LYS A 558 -1.79 34.08 -34.57
CA LYS A 558 -2.86 34.41 -33.60
C LYS A 558 -2.97 33.31 -32.56
N ASP A 559 -3.53 33.63 -31.39
CA ASP A 559 -3.74 32.64 -30.34
C ASP A 559 -4.99 31.80 -30.59
N ASN A 560 -4.87 30.51 -30.36
CA ASN A 560 -5.97 29.58 -30.19
C ASN A 560 -6.30 29.46 -28.68
N GLU A 561 -7.49 28.95 -28.37
CA GLU A 561 -7.93 28.72 -26.99
C GLU A 561 -8.08 27.23 -26.72
N LEU A 562 -7.36 26.72 -25.72
CA LEU A 562 -7.46 25.34 -25.25
C LEU A 562 -8.30 25.30 -23.97
N PHE A 563 -9.41 24.58 -24.04
CA PHE A 563 -10.32 24.35 -22.92
C PHE A 563 -10.24 22.90 -22.46
N GLN A 564 -10.57 22.67 -21.20
CA GLN A 564 -10.84 21.33 -20.72
C GLN A 564 -12.18 21.31 -19.99
N THR A 565 -13.07 20.39 -20.35
CA THR A 565 -14.28 20.18 -19.56
C THR A 565 -13.88 19.59 -18.20
N PRO A 566 -14.54 19.97 -17.10
CA PRO A 566 -14.28 19.38 -15.79
C PRO A 566 -14.36 17.85 -15.81
N TRP A 567 -13.80 17.23 -14.78
CA TRP A 567 -14.11 15.84 -14.47
C TRP A 567 -15.62 15.72 -14.26
N PRO A 568 -16.28 14.70 -14.85
CA PRO A 568 -15.78 13.41 -15.33
C PRO A 568 -15.40 13.34 -16.81
N GLU A 569 -15.84 14.30 -17.64
CA GLU A 569 -15.70 14.16 -19.09
C GLU A 569 -14.26 14.38 -19.54
N CYS A 570 -13.52 15.26 -18.84
CA CYS A 570 -12.10 15.58 -19.07
C CYS A 570 -11.75 15.77 -20.55
N ARG A 571 -12.65 16.34 -21.35
CA ARG A 571 -12.46 16.58 -22.78
C ARG A 571 -11.62 17.82 -22.98
N LEU A 572 -10.46 17.66 -23.61
CA LEU A 572 -9.59 18.73 -24.07
C LEU A 572 -10.08 19.20 -25.43
N ILE A 573 -10.37 20.49 -25.56
CA ILE A 573 -11.04 21.10 -26.72
C ILE A 573 -10.19 22.27 -27.19
N LEU A 574 -9.69 22.24 -28.41
CA LEU A 574 -8.97 23.38 -29.00
C LEU A 574 -9.90 24.15 -29.94
N ARG A 575 -9.99 25.46 -29.74
CA ARG A 575 -10.73 26.40 -30.61
C ARG A 575 -9.77 27.38 -31.26
N ASP A 576 -10.08 27.77 -32.49
CA ASP A 576 -9.34 28.85 -33.15
C ASP A 576 -9.72 30.23 -32.60
N HIS A 577 -9.02 31.26 -33.06
CA HIS A 577 -9.27 32.67 -32.73
C HIS A 577 -10.68 33.19 -33.09
N ALA A 578 -11.47 32.44 -33.87
CA ALA A 578 -12.85 32.77 -34.22
C ALA A 578 -13.87 31.94 -33.41
N GLY A 579 -13.40 31.12 -32.46
CA GLY A 579 -14.24 30.27 -31.60
C GLY A 579 -14.64 28.94 -32.23
N LYS A 580 -14.15 28.61 -33.44
CA LYS A 580 -14.45 27.33 -34.11
C LYS A 580 -13.63 26.21 -33.47
N THR A 581 -14.29 25.14 -33.04
CA THR A 581 -13.63 23.93 -32.55
C THR A 581 -12.78 23.30 -33.67
N LEU A 582 -11.47 23.18 -33.41
CA LEU A 582 -10.50 22.53 -34.29
C LEU A 582 -10.48 21.02 -34.05
N TRP A 583 -10.48 20.59 -32.79
CA TRP A 583 -10.57 19.18 -32.38
C TRP A 583 -10.96 19.05 -30.91
N GLU A 584 -11.40 17.84 -30.55
CA GLU A 584 -11.66 17.43 -29.18
C GLU A 584 -10.95 16.10 -28.88
N LYS A 585 -10.43 15.94 -27.67
CA LYS A 585 -9.74 14.73 -27.22
C LYS A 585 -10.09 14.43 -25.77
N LYS A 586 -10.57 13.22 -25.49
CA LYS A 586 -10.82 12.77 -24.11
C LYS A 586 -9.50 12.51 -23.39
N MET A 587 -9.35 13.08 -22.20
CA MET A 587 -8.19 12.88 -21.33
C MET A 587 -8.58 12.08 -20.07
N GLU A 588 -7.58 11.53 -19.39
CA GLU A 588 -7.77 10.70 -18.19
C GLU A 588 -7.96 11.51 -16.89
N GLY A 589 -7.78 12.82 -16.94
CA GLY A 589 -7.89 13.72 -15.81
C GLY A 589 -7.71 15.18 -16.22
N ASN A 590 -7.65 16.07 -15.23
CA ASN A 590 -7.46 17.50 -15.46
C ASN A 590 -5.98 17.86 -15.58
N ILE A 591 -5.69 18.87 -16.42
CA ILE A 591 -4.38 19.54 -16.45
C ILE A 591 -4.07 20.09 -15.05
N GLN A 592 -2.88 19.79 -14.51
CA GLN A 592 -2.55 20.06 -13.10
C GLN A 592 -2.16 21.51 -12.81
N ASP A 593 -1.33 22.14 -13.65
CA ASP A 593 -0.74 23.45 -13.37
C ASP A 593 -0.82 24.38 -14.60
N ARG A 594 -0.13 24.01 -15.69
CA ARG A 594 -0.01 24.87 -16.87
C ARG A 594 0.13 24.11 -18.17
N VAL A 595 -0.03 24.85 -19.27
CA VAL A 595 0.25 24.41 -20.64
C VAL A 595 1.38 25.28 -21.17
N GLU A 596 2.50 24.65 -21.49
CA GLU A 596 3.66 25.31 -22.09
C GLU A 596 3.74 24.96 -23.59
N GLN A 597 4.33 25.84 -24.38
CA GLN A 597 4.58 25.57 -25.80
C GLN A 597 6.07 25.40 -26.07
N ILE A 598 6.45 24.26 -26.65
CA ILE A 598 7.83 23.93 -26.99
C ILE A 598 7.96 23.59 -28.47
N ASP A 599 9.09 23.94 -29.09
CA ASP A 599 9.46 23.45 -30.42
C ASP A 599 10.33 22.19 -30.29
N PHE A 600 9.69 21.08 -29.92
CA PHE A 600 10.35 19.80 -29.66
C PHE A 600 11.10 19.26 -30.88
N LEU A 601 10.57 19.50 -32.08
CA LEU A 601 11.11 19.01 -33.35
C LEU A 601 12.15 19.96 -33.98
N LYS A 602 12.48 21.07 -33.31
CA LYS A 602 13.39 22.13 -33.79
C LYS A 602 13.05 22.65 -35.20
N ASN A 603 11.76 22.72 -35.54
CA ASN A 603 11.28 23.08 -36.89
C ASN A 603 10.38 24.33 -36.90
N ASN A 604 10.44 25.14 -35.84
CA ASN A 604 9.62 26.33 -35.58
C ASN A 604 8.11 26.03 -35.51
N LYS A 605 7.72 24.77 -35.30
CA LYS A 605 6.33 24.39 -35.01
C LYS A 605 6.22 24.10 -33.54
N LEU A 606 5.28 24.74 -32.87
CA LEU A 606 5.06 24.59 -31.43
C LEU A 606 4.14 23.40 -31.13
N GLN A 607 4.47 22.69 -30.05
CA GLN A 607 3.68 21.62 -29.44
C GLN A 607 3.29 22.01 -28.01
N MET A 608 2.14 21.55 -27.54
CA MET A 608 1.61 21.82 -26.19
C MET A 608 2.10 20.76 -25.22
N LEU A 609 2.83 21.17 -24.19
CA LEU A 609 3.34 20.34 -23.11
C LEU A 609 2.55 20.61 -21.82
N PHE A 610 2.00 19.58 -21.19
CA PHE A 610 1.24 19.71 -19.94
C PHE A 610 1.17 18.38 -19.17
N SER A 611 0.85 18.45 -17.88
CA SER A 611 0.79 17.30 -16.97
C SER A 611 -0.65 16.95 -16.58
N ILE A 612 -0.96 15.65 -16.49
CA ILE A 612 -2.22 15.12 -15.95
C ILE A 612 -1.87 13.92 -15.07
N GLY A 613 -2.21 13.97 -13.77
CA GLY A 613 -1.87 12.90 -12.83
C GLY A 613 -0.36 12.65 -12.78
N ASN A 614 0.07 11.43 -13.09
CA ASN A 614 1.48 11.04 -13.16
C ASN A 614 2.06 11.04 -14.59
N ARG A 615 1.35 11.64 -15.56
CA ARG A 615 1.76 11.66 -16.96
C ARG A 615 2.07 13.05 -17.48
N LEU A 616 3.14 13.16 -18.25
CA LEU A 616 3.48 14.34 -19.04
C LEU A 616 3.08 14.09 -20.50
N TYR A 617 2.34 15.03 -21.08
CA TYR A 617 1.81 14.96 -22.44
C TYR A 617 2.48 16.01 -23.32
N LEU A 618 2.74 15.64 -24.58
CA LEU A 618 3.13 16.56 -25.64
C LEU A 618 2.21 16.36 -26.85
N LEU A 619 1.39 17.36 -27.14
CA LEU A 619 0.43 17.33 -28.25
C LEU A 619 0.85 18.30 -29.35
N ASP A 620 0.74 17.87 -30.60
CA ASP A 620 0.79 18.80 -31.73
C ASP A 620 -0.49 19.62 -31.85
N ARG A 621 -0.47 20.63 -32.73
CA ARG A 621 -1.64 21.50 -32.99
C ARG A 621 -2.88 20.74 -33.47
N LEU A 622 -2.75 19.50 -33.96
CA LEU A 622 -3.85 18.65 -34.42
C LEU A 622 -4.36 17.71 -33.31
N GLY A 623 -3.87 17.84 -32.08
CA GLY A 623 -4.27 17.02 -30.93
C GLY A 623 -3.61 15.64 -30.88
N ARG A 624 -2.63 15.37 -31.75
CA ARG A 624 -1.91 14.09 -31.82
C ARG A 624 -0.73 14.09 -30.87
N ASN A 625 -0.46 12.94 -30.26
CA ASN A 625 0.72 12.80 -29.41
C ASN A 625 2.00 12.88 -30.25
N VAL A 626 3.01 13.56 -29.73
CA VAL A 626 4.35 13.61 -30.34
C VAL A 626 5.25 12.63 -29.61
N SER A 627 5.76 11.62 -30.32
CA SER A 627 6.66 10.61 -29.74
C SER A 627 7.89 11.29 -29.11
N PRO A 628 8.31 10.90 -27.89
CA PRO A 628 7.92 9.69 -27.13
C PRO A 628 6.76 9.89 -26.12
N TYR A 629 5.98 10.95 -26.22
CA TYR A 629 4.91 11.26 -25.27
C TYR A 629 3.61 10.50 -25.56
N PRO A 630 2.78 10.20 -24.53
CA PRO A 630 2.95 10.60 -23.13
C PRO A 630 4.03 9.81 -22.37
N ARG A 631 4.70 10.49 -21.43
CA ARG A 631 5.62 9.87 -20.48
C ARG A 631 4.91 9.64 -19.16
N SER A 632 5.08 8.46 -18.56
CA SER A 632 4.48 8.10 -17.27
C SER A 632 5.56 8.00 -16.20
N TYR A 633 5.27 8.53 -15.02
CA TYR A 633 6.14 8.50 -13.85
C TYR A 633 5.52 7.70 -12.71
N THR A 634 6.32 7.24 -11.75
CA THR A 634 5.85 6.47 -10.59
C THR A 634 5.02 7.33 -9.62
N THR A 635 5.45 8.58 -9.40
CA THR A 635 4.77 9.55 -8.53
C THR A 635 3.98 10.57 -9.36
N GLY A 636 2.78 10.95 -8.89
CA GLY A 636 1.97 12.02 -9.50
C GLY A 636 2.73 13.36 -9.60
N ILE A 637 2.43 14.17 -10.60
CA ILE A 637 3.01 15.51 -10.80
C ILE A 637 2.15 16.51 -10.04
N LEU A 638 2.78 17.30 -9.16
CA LEU A 638 2.15 18.35 -8.35
C LEU A 638 2.26 19.73 -9.00
N TYR A 639 3.45 20.09 -9.49
CA TYR A 639 3.74 21.36 -10.17
C TYR A 639 4.48 21.14 -11.49
N GLY A 640 4.28 22.07 -12.43
CA GLY A 640 4.88 22.04 -13.76
C GLY A 640 3.96 21.46 -14.84
N PRO A 641 4.44 21.40 -16.09
CA PRO A 641 5.84 21.54 -16.48
C PRO A 641 6.37 22.98 -16.43
N PHE A 642 7.56 23.17 -15.85
CA PHE A 642 8.33 24.40 -16.03
C PHE A 642 9.43 24.13 -17.06
N VAL A 643 9.44 24.87 -18.16
CA VAL A 643 10.30 24.60 -19.31
C VAL A 643 11.30 25.72 -19.50
N PHE A 644 12.56 25.34 -19.72
CA PHE A 644 13.67 26.27 -19.94
C PHE A 644 14.51 25.82 -21.15
N ASP A 645 15.18 26.75 -21.81
CA ASP A 645 16.17 26.47 -22.86
C ASP A 645 17.53 27.09 -22.49
N PRO A 646 18.27 26.50 -21.51
CA PRO A 646 19.52 27.07 -21.02
C PRO A 646 20.59 27.31 -22.08
N ALA A 647 20.61 26.49 -23.13
CA ALA A 647 21.59 26.52 -24.21
C ALA A 647 21.13 27.35 -25.43
N GLY A 648 19.87 27.83 -25.45
CA GLY A 648 19.29 28.57 -26.57
C GLY A 648 19.19 27.75 -27.87
N ASN A 649 19.29 26.43 -27.79
CA ASN A 649 19.36 25.53 -28.92
C ASN A 649 18.14 24.58 -28.99
N LYS A 650 17.09 24.88 -28.21
CA LYS A 650 15.85 24.09 -28.07
C LYS A 650 16.08 22.69 -27.50
N ASP A 651 17.16 22.47 -26.77
CA ASP A 651 17.32 21.30 -25.91
C ASP A 651 16.74 21.61 -24.53
N TYR A 652 15.41 21.61 -24.50
CA TYR A 652 14.66 22.03 -23.33
C TYR A 652 14.95 21.16 -22.11
N VAL A 653 14.98 21.83 -20.96
CA VAL A 653 15.01 21.22 -19.63
C VAL A 653 13.64 21.43 -18.99
N ILE A 654 13.07 20.34 -18.45
CA ILE A 654 11.73 20.33 -17.87
C ILE A 654 11.87 20.03 -16.37
N LEU A 655 11.45 20.96 -15.53
CA LEU A 655 11.35 20.76 -14.09
C LEU A 655 9.92 20.36 -13.72
N LEU A 656 9.81 19.27 -12.94
CA LEU A 656 8.55 18.80 -12.36
C LEU A 656 8.73 18.62 -10.85
N VAL A 657 7.76 19.10 -10.08
CA VAL A 657 7.63 18.71 -8.67
C VAL A 657 6.59 17.63 -8.57
N HIS A 658 6.91 16.52 -7.94
CA HIS A 658 6.00 15.40 -7.76
C HIS A 658 5.26 15.48 -6.42
N GLN A 659 4.23 14.64 -6.23
CA GLN A 659 3.41 14.60 -5.01
C GLN A 659 4.16 14.13 -3.77
N ASP A 660 5.37 13.58 -3.92
CA ASP A 660 6.34 13.34 -2.85
C ASP A 660 7.11 14.61 -2.44
N ASN A 661 6.75 15.77 -2.99
CA ASN A 661 7.43 17.06 -2.85
C ASN A 661 8.88 17.06 -3.34
N ILE A 662 9.25 16.17 -4.27
CA ILE A 662 10.60 16.14 -4.85
C ILE A 662 10.60 16.85 -6.20
N LEU A 663 11.52 17.80 -6.38
CA LEU A 663 11.85 18.45 -7.66
C LEU A 663 12.80 17.56 -8.45
N ARG A 664 12.34 17.14 -9.61
CA ARG A 664 13.08 16.32 -10.56
C ARG A 664 13.27 17.08 -11.87
N CYS A 665 14.37 16.78 -12.54
CA CYS A 665 14.76 17.43 -13.78
C CYS A 665 14.80 16.42 -14.92
N TYR A 666 14.18 16.81 -16.04
CA TYR A 666 13.98 15.96 -17.20
C TYR A 666 14.52 16.62 -18.47
N ASP A 667 15.01 15.80 -19.39
CA ASP A 667 15.31 16.23 -20.76
C ASP A 667 14.01 16.52 -21.54
N LYS A 668 14.13 17.13 -22.72
CA LYS A 668 13.00 17.39 -23.63
C LYS A 668 12.21 16.12 -24.02
N SER A 669 12.82 14.94 -23.92
CA SER A 669 12.21 13.64 -24.21
C SER A 669 11.49 13.04 -23.00
N GLY A 670 11.52 13.74 -21.85
CA GLY A 670 10.90 13.38 -20.59
C GLY A 670 11.66 12.30 -19.80
N ASN A 671 12.93 12.04 -20.11
CA ASN A 671 13.80 11.16 -19.34
C ASN A 671 14.46 11.95 -18.19
N VAL A 672 14.69 11.29 -17.06
CA VAL A 672 15.42 11.89 -15.92
C VAL A 672 16.85 12.24 -16.37
N LEU A 673 17.31 13.45 -16.06
CA LEU A 673 18.71 13.81 -16.26
C LEU A 673 19.59 13.04 -15.28
N SER A 674 20.49 12.21 -15.79
CA SER A 674 21.29 11.27 -14.99
C SER A 674 22.23 11.92 -13.97
N LEU A 675 22.57 13.20 -14.16
CA LEU A 675 23.45 13.97 -13.26
C LEU A 675 22.67 14.92 -12.35
N TRP A 676 21.34 14.82 -12.29
CA TRP A 676 20.50 15.62 -11.41
C TRP A 676 20.39 14.98 -10.02
N ASN A 677 20.64 15.79 -8.99
CA ASN A 677 20.33 15.47 -7.61
C ASN A 677 18.91 15.93 -7.30
N ASP A 678 18.04 14.97 -7.03
CA ASP A 678 16.66 15.21 -6.60
C ASP A 678 16.62 16.16 -5.39
N PHE A 679 15.82 17.22 -5.48
CA PHE A 679 15.72 18.25 -4.43
C PHE A 679 14.38 18.15 -3.72
N GLN A 680 14.40 17.89 -2.40
CA GLN A 680 13.20 17.87 -1.57
C GLN A 680 12.72 19.30 -1.30
N LEU A 681 11.50 19.65 -1.75
CA LEU A 681 10.91 20.96 -1.48
C LEU A 681 10.52 21.11 0.00
N PRO A 682 10.98 22.17 0.68
CA PRO A 682 10.50 22.58 1.99
C PRO A 682 9.15 23.33 1.85
N GLY A 683 8.06 22.57 1.77
CA GLY A 683 6.70 23.10 1.67
C GLY A 683 6.18 23.18 0.23
N TYR A 684 5.68 24.34 -0.20
CA TYR A 684 5.06 24.53 -1.52
C TYR A 684 5.71 25.69 -2.28
N LEU A 685 5.62 25.67 -3.62
CA LEU A 685 6.16 26.73 -4.46
C LEU A 685 5.36 28.03 -4.31
N THR A 686 6.04 29.14 -4.11
CA THR A 686 5.43 30.48 -4.09
C THR A 686 5.58 31.22 -5.41
N GLY A 687 6.45 30.73 -6.29
CA GLY A 687 6.71 31.26 -7.63
C GLY A 687 7.27 30.19 -8.56
N ALA A 688 7.17 30.42 -9.86
CA ALA A 688 7.73 29.50 -10.84
C ALA A 688 9.27 29.45 -10.67
N PRO A 689 9.89 28.26 -10.77
CA PRO A 689 11.34 28.15 -10.83
C PRO A 689 11.91 29.09 -11.90
N ARG A 690 13.11 29.63 -11.66
CA ARG A 690 13.82 30.44 -12.65
C ARG A 690 15.19 29.82 -12.94
N PHE A 691 15.67 30.04 -14.16
CA PHE A 691 17.04 29.74 -14.54
C PHE A 691 17.81 31.05 -14.72
N LEU A 692 18.94 31.18 -14.05
CA LEU A 692 19.86 32.30 -14.17
C LEU A 692 21.21 31.79 -14.68
N ARG A 693 21.91 32.62 -15.44
CA ARG A 693 23.24 32.30 -15.94
C ARG A 693 24.20 33.44 -15.60
N ALA A 694 25.16 33.17 -14.72
CA ALA A 694 26.25 34.09 -14.39
C ALA A 694 27.52 33.57 -15.08
N ASP A 695 28.04 34.33 -16.04
CA ASP A 695 29.10 33.92 -16.95
C ASP A 695 28.80 32.54 -17.59
N ASP A 696 29.64 31.54 -17.31
CA ASP A 696 29.49 30.18 -17.83
C ASP A 696 28.74 29.22 -16.87
N THR A 697 28.25 29.71 -15.72
CA THR A 697 27.60 28.87 -14.69
C THR A 697 26.10 29.13 -14.60
N GLY A 698 25.30 28.08 -14.72
CA GLY A 698 23.85 28.11 -14.57
C GLY A 698 23.37 27.80 -13.15
N TYR A 699 22.31 28.49 -12.73
CA TYR A 699 21.67 28.33 -11.42
C TYR A 699 20.14 28.25 -11.54
N TRP A 700 19.54 27.31 -10.81
CA TRP A 700 18.09 27.25 -10.62
C TRP A 700 17.71 27.99 -9.35
N VAL A 701 16.71 28.87 -9.43
CA VAL A 701 16.15 29.56 -8.27
C VAL A 701 14.77 28.98 -7.98
N ILE A 702 14.63 28.37 -6.81
CA ILE A 702 13.41 27.73 -6.33
C ILE A 702 12.81 28.57 -5.21
N TYR A 703 11.59 29.05 -5.43
CA TYR A 703 10.85 29.87 -4.47
C TYR A 703 9.84 29.01 -3.74
N THR A 704 10.07 28.81 -2.44
CA THR A 704 9.10 28.11 -1.57
C THR A 704 8.50 29.07 -0.57
N ASN A 705 7.50 28.59 0.15
CA ASN A 705 6.85 29.35 1.22
C ASN A 705 7.73 29.61 2.44
N SER A 706 8.84 28.88 2.57
CA SER A 706 9.72 28.98 3.72
C SER A 706 11.15 29.38 3.36
N GLN A 707 11.56 29.11 2.12
CA GLN A 707 12.94 29.27 1.66
C GLN A 707 13.02 29.72 0.19
N THR A 708 14.03 30.51 -0.15
CA THR A 708 14.51 30.64 -1.53
C THR A 708 15.82 29.86 -1.67
N VAL A 709 15.87 28.93 -2.61
CA VAL A 709 17.01 28.03 -2.79
C VAL A 709 17.64 28.26 -4.15
N PHE A 710 18.96 28.44 -4.18
CA PHE A 710 19.75 28.42 -5.40
C PHE A 710 20.36 27.02 -5.55
N LEU A 711 20.05 26.36 -6.66
CA LEU A 711 20.63 25.06 -7.00
C LEU A 711 21.60 25.21 -8.17
N SER A 712 22.65 24.40 -8.21
CA SER A 712 23.49 24.23 -9.40
C SER A 712 22.70 23.58 -10.54
N GLU A 713 23.24 23.57 -11.76
CA GLU A 713 22.63 22.83 -12.89
C GLU A 713 22.41 21.34 -12.60
N LYS A 714 23.15 20.78 -11.63
CA LYS A 714 23.04 19.39 -11.16
C LYS A 714 22.12 19.22 -9.96
N GLY A 715 21.43 20.26 -9.49
CA GLY A 715 20.49 20.17 -8.37
C GLY A 715 21.12 20.25 -6.97
N GLU A 716 22.40 20.59 -6.87
CA GLU A 716 23.07 20.78 -5.57
C GLU A 716 22.75 22.16 -4.99
N THR A 717 22.45 22.24 -3.70
CA THR A 717 22.20 23.54 -3.04
C THR A 717 23.48 24.38 -2.97
N ARG A 718 23.41 25.60 -3.49
CA ARG A 718 24.50 26.60 -3.55
C ARG A 718 24.29 27.75 -2.60
N ALA A 719 23.04 28.15 -2.40
CA ALA A 719 22.68 29.11 -1.37
C ALA A 719 21.24 28.86 -0.91
N LEU A 720 20.97 29.21 0.35
CA LEU A 720 19.68 29.04 0.97
C LEU A 720 19.34 30.28 1.80
N PHE A 721 18.17 30.87 1.52
CA PHE A 721 17.64 32.01 2.24
C PHE A 721 16.35 31.62 2.92
N THR A 722 16.16 32.03 4.18
CA THR A 722 14.98 31.68 4.98
C THR A 722 14.30 32.93 5.53
N GLN A 723 13.02 32.81 5.90
CA GLN A 723 12.26 33.86 6.59
C GLN A 723 12.23 35.20 5.83
N LYS A 724 12.85 36.26 6.37
CA LYS A 724 12.82 37.62 5.83
C LYS A 724 13.73 37.81 4.61
N ASP A 725 14.67 36.90 4.42
CA ASP A 725 15.64 36.95 3.32
C ASP A 725 15.15 36.20 2.08
N CYS A 726 13.97 35.57 2.13
CA CYS A 726 13.35 34.98 0.95
C CYS A 726 13.13 36.04 -0.14
N LEU A 727 13.48 35.70 -1.37
CA LEU A 727 13.35 36.58 -2.53
C LEU A 727 11.91 36.66 -3.01
N ASP A 728 11.51 37.82 -3.50
CA ASP A 728 10.25 38.01 -4.20
C ASP A 728 10.30 37.31 -5.57
N PRO A 729 9.45 36.29 -5.83
CA PRO A 729 9.43 35.56 -7.09
C PRO A 729 9.03 36.40 -8.31
N GLN A 730 8.53 37.63 -8.12
CA GLN A 730 8.21 38.57 -9.20
C GLN A 730 9.33 39.58 -9.44
N ALA A 731 10.21 39.83 -8.46
CA ALA A 731 11.30 40.77 -8.61
C ALA A 731 12.43 40.21 -9.48
N ASP A 732 13.14 41.09 -10.19
CA ASP A 732 14.32 40.70 -10.95
C ASP A 732 15.52 40.43 -10.03
N ILE A 733 16.36 39.48 -10.44
CA ILE A 733 17.66 39.20 -9.80
C ILE A 733 18.73 39.75 -10.73
N GLN A 734 19.48 40.74 -10.25
CA GLN A 734 20.59 41.33 -10.98
C GLN A 734 21.86 40.51 -10.72
N ILE A 735 22.58 40.14 -11.77
CA ILE A 735 23.85 39.44 -11.65
C ILE A 735 24.96 40.50 -11.57
N LEU A 736 25.72 40.51 -10.46
CA LEU A 736 26.81 41.46 -10.23
C LEU A 736 28.19 40.86 -10.57
N GLY A 737 28.32 39.53 -10.49
CA GLY A 737 29.51 38.77 -10.84
C GLY A 737 29.25 37.26 -10.88
N PRO A 738 30.28 36.42 -11.04
CA PRO A 738 30.15 34.96 -11.22
C PRO A 738 29.48 34.25 -10.03
N PHE A 739 29.67 34.80 -8.83
CA PHE A 739 29.13 34.26 -7.56
C PHE A 739 28.34 35.31 -6.77
N GLU A 740 28.15 36.51 -7.32
CA GLU A 740 27.49 37.61 -6.62
C GLU A 740 26.26 38.07 -7.40
N MET A 741 25.11 38.02 -6.75
CA MET A 741 23.83 38.48 -7.30
C MET A 741 23.16 39.44 -6.33
N ARG A 742 22.23 40.25 -6.83
CA ARG A 742 21.41 41.15 -6.04
C ARG A 742 19.94 40.87 -6.33
N GLY A 743 19.25 40.34 -5.34
CA GLY A 743 17.81 40.11 -5.37
C GLY A 743 17.04 41.12 -4.54
N THR A 744 15.72 41.11 -4.68
CA THR A 744 14.82 41.83 -3.78
C THR A 744 14.06 40.81 -2.94
N THR A 745 14.06 41.00 -1.62
CA THR A 745 13.32 40.16 -0.68
C THR A 745 11.81 40.38 -0.80
N ILE A 746 11.01 39.46 -0.28
CA ILE A 746 9.55 39.60 -0.15
C ILE A 746 9.13 40.85 0.65
N GLU A 747 10.01 41.43 1.47
CA GLU A 747 9.79 42.70 2.19
C GLU A 747 10.17 43.94 1.37
N GLY A 748 10.61 43.78 0.11
CA GLY A 748 11.04 44.87 -0.76
C GLY A 748 12.46 45.39 -0.48
N LYS A 749 13.26 44.68 0.33
CA LYS A 749 14.65 45.07 0.64
C LYS A 749 15.63 44.41 -0.33
N PRO A 750 16.67 45.14 -0.80
CA PRO A 750 17.74 44.53 -1.59
C PRO A 750 18.56 43.56 -0.73
N LEU A 751 18.90 42.41 -1.29
CA LEU A 751 19.74 41.39 -0.68
C LEU A 751 20.87 41.01 -1.64
N THR A 752 22.11 41.10 -1.15
CA THR A 752 23.27 40.56 -1.87
C THR A 752 23.37 39.07 -1.57
N ILE A 753 23.47 38.28 -2.63
CA ILE A 753 23.49 36.83 -2.64
C ILE A 753 24.89 36.42 -3.07
N ILE A 754 25.58 35.67 -2.22
CA ILE A 754 26.87 35.07 -2.51
C ILE A 754 26.64 33.57 -2.65
N LEU A 755 27.06 32.99 -3.77
CA LEU A 755 26.89 31.57 -4.09
C LEU A 755 28.18 30.81 -3.80
N ASP A 756 28.09 29.69 -3.06
CA ASP A 756 29.22 28.85 -2.65
C ASP A 756 29.63 27.78 -3.68
#